data_AF-A0A7K6WIU7-F1
#
_entry.id   AF-A0A7K6WIU7-F1
#
_cell.length_a   1.000
_cell.length_b   1.000
_cell.length_c   1.000
_cell.angle_alpha   90.00
_cell.angle_beta   90.00
_cell.angle_gamma   90.00
#
_symmetry.space_group_name_H-M   'P 1'
#
loop_
_entity.id
_entity.type
_entity.pdbx_description
1 polymer ?
#
loop_
_entity_poly.entity_id
_entity_poly.type
_entity_poly.pdbx_seq_one_letter_code
_entity_poly.pdbx_strand_id
1 'polypeptide(L)'
;AGMSRVAARLCQERAAAEGLGSNRNAIKYLKQDYEALKRQCLQAGTLFKDEEFPACPSALGYRDLGPYSFKTQGILWKRPKELCANPQFIIGGATRTDVCQGELGDCWLLAAIASLTLNPDVLYRVVPKAQSFQKDYAGIFHFQFWQYGEWVDVVVDDRLPTKNGKLVFVHSEEGNEFWSALLEKAYAKLNGSYEALTGGSTIEGFEDFTGGISESYELRRAPSNLYQIIQKALRAGSLLGCSIDITTAAEIEAITSLKLVKGHAYSITGAEEVYYRGRPEKLVRLRNPWGEVEWTGAWSDNAPEWNYVDPRQKQALDKQVDDGEFWMAFSDFQRQFTRLEICNLTPDTLTSNEVNKWDLTLFNGQWRRGSTAGGCQNYQATYWTNPQFKIRLDEPDDDHEGSLNEPCCTILVGLMQKNRRRQKRMGEALLSIGYSLYQVTFLENNTDIHVNRAFFARNQPAARTDPYVNLREVSSRMKLPRGEYLVVPSTFEPYKNGEFCLRVFSEKQAKTQMIGDVVAAKPYEPHVDNKDTDDEFKTLFQKLSGEDSEVTAVELQTILNQVLAKRKDIKSDGFNINTCREMISLLDTNGSGTLELVEFKTLWMKIQKYLAIYKKVDSDYSGTIDSHEMRNALREAGEYAARGHCWIVQHSIVVRYACSKLTIDFDGFVACMIRLETLFKLFRLLDKDKSGVIQLTLAEVRLVRLK
;
A
#
# COMPACT_ATOMS: atom_id res chain seq x y z
N ALA A 1 5.49 2.35 27.33
CA ALA A 1 5.85 3.62 26.68
C ALA A 1 5.73 3.45 25.17
N GLY A 2 4.71 4.04 24.55
CA GLY A 2 4.45 3.88 23.12
C GLY A 2 5.47 4.65 22.28
N MET A 3 6.12 3.97 21.34
CA MET A 3 6.94 4.61 20.30
C MET A 3 6.01 5.50 19.44
N SER A 4 6.43 6.71 19.09
CA SER A 4 5.62 7.54 18.19
C SER A 4 5.48 6.84 16.82
N ARG A 5 4.34 6.98 16.14
CA ARG A 5 4.08 6.34 14.84
C ARG A 5 5.19 6.61 13.81
N VAL A 6 5.79 7.80 13.87
CA VAL A 6 6.91 8.20 13.00
C VAL A 6 8.20 7.41 13.32
N ALA A 7 8.55 7.26 14.60
CA ALA A 7 9.73 6.49 15.00
C ALA A 7 9.58 4.99 14.67
N ALA A 8 8.38 4.43 14.88
CA ALA A 8 8.08 3.05 14.49
C ALA A 8 8.26 2.84 12.98
N ARG A 9 7.79 3.80 12.16
CA ARG A 9 7.98 3.77 10.71
C ARG A 9 9.45 3.85 10.30
N LEU A 10 10.23 4.77 10.86
CA LEU A 10 11.66 4.89 10.55
C LEU A 10 12.44 3.63 10.93
N CYS A 11 12.10 2.99 12.06
CA CYS A 11 12.66 1.69 12.42
C CYS A 11 12.31 0.61 11.40
N GLN A 12 11.07 0.57 10.91
CA GLN A 12 10.64 -0.37 9.88
C GLN A 12 11.37 -0.13 8.55
N GLU A 13 11.52 1.11 8.11
CA GLU A 13 12.25 1.47 6.89
C GLU A 13 13.73 1.05 6.97
N ARG A 14 14.38 1.25 8.12
CA ARG A 14 15.76 0.78 8.36
C ARG A 14 15.85 -0.73 8.36
N ALA A 15 14.95 -1.41 9.06
CA ALA A 15 14.93 -2.87 9.09
C ALA A 15 14.67 -3.45 7.68
N ALA A 16 13.82 -2.81 6.88
CA ALA A 16 13.59 -3.18 5.50
C ALA A 16 14.85 -3.02 4.63
N ALA A 17 15.61 -1.94 4.83
CA ALA A 17 16.91 -1.75 4.17
C ALA A 17 17.95 -2.81 4.59
N GLU A 18 17.87 -3.34 5.82
CA GLU A 18 18.66 -4.47 6.30
C GLU A 18 18.10 -5.84 5.84
N GLY A 19 17.03 -5.86 5.05
CA GLY A 19 16.45 -7.05 4.43
C GLY A 19 15.24 -7.65 5.15
N LEU A 20 14.70 -7.01 6.19
CA LEU A 20 13.41 -7.41 6.80
C LEU A 20 12.27 -7.22 5.78
N GLY A 21 11.34 -8.18 5.71
CA GLY A 21 10.29 -8.20 4.68
C GLY A 21 10.76 -8.72 3.33
N SER A 22 12.04 -9.11 3.19
CA SER A 22 12.49 -9.86 2.03
C SER A 22 12.00 -11.30 2.05
N ASN A 23 12.22 -12.00 0.94
CA ASN A 23 11.91 -13.42 0.83
C ASN A 23 12.54 -14.24 1.99
N ARG A 24 13.82 -14.01 2.29
CA ARG A 24 14.55 -14.81 3.29
C ARG A 24 14.29 -14.40 4.74
N ASN A 25 13.73 -13.22 4.97
CA ASN A 25 13.53 -12.65 6.29
C ASN A 25 12.17 -11.96 6.38
N ALA A 26 11.11 -12.77 6.31
CA ALA A 26 9.73 -12.30 6.39
C ALA A 26 9.43 -11.63 7.74
N ILE A 27 8.58 -10.60 7.71
CA ILE A 27 8.09 -9.91 8.90
C ILE A 27 7.21 -10.85 9.70
N LYS A 28 7.53 -11.04 10.99
CA LYS A 28 6.72 -11.81 11.92
C LYS A 28 5.41 -11.07 12.23
N TYR A 29 4.29 -11.55 11.69
CA TYR A 29 2.99 -10.92 11.90
C TYR A 29 2.63 -10.92 13.39
N LEU A 30 2.21 -9.77 13.91
CA LEU A 30 1.89 -9.57 15.33
C LEU A 30 3.03 -10.00 16.27
N LYS A 31 4.28 -9.99 15.78
CA LYS A 31 5.49 -10.41 16.51
C LYS A 31 5.48 -11.87 16.97
N GLN A 32 4.66 -12.73 16.37
CA GLN A 32 4.64 -14.16 16.64
C GLN A 32 5.75 -14.86 15.85
N ASP A 33 6.57 -15.65 16.54
CA ASP A 33 7.65 -16.45 15.95
C ASP A 33 7.24 -17.93 15.97
N TYR A 34 7.04 -18.52 14.79
CA TYR A 34 6.61 -19.91 14.64
C TYR A 34 7.51 -20.89 15.41
N GLU A 35 8.83 -20.80 15.23
CA GLU A 35 9.78 -21.75 15.81
C GLU A 35 9.86 -21.61 17.34
N ALA A 36 9.82 -20.37 17.84
CA ALA A 36 9.83 -20.12 19.28
C ALA A 36 8.54 -20.62 19.95
N LEU A 37 7.37 -20.31 19.37
CA LEU A 37 6.07 -20.71 19.91
C LEU A 37 5.87 -22.22 19.84
N LYS A 38 6.28 -22.86 18.73
CA LYS A 38 6.27 -24.32 18.59
C LYS A 38 7.12 -24.98 19.66
N ARG A 39 8.37 -24.52 19.85
CA ARG A 39 9.28 -25.06 20.87
C ARG A 39 8.70 -24.91 22.28
N GLN A 40 8.13 -23.75 22.60
CA GLN A 40 7.48 -23.52 23.90
C GLN A 40 6.32 -24.50 24.14
N CYS A 41 5.46 -24.71 23.13
CA CYS A 41 4.34 -25.63 23.24
C CYS A 41 4.79 -27.08 23.38
N LEU A 42 5.81 -27.50 22.62
CA LEU A 42 6.41 -28.83 22.74
C LEU A 42 7.03 -29.09 24.12
N GLN A 43 7.76 -28.10 24.66
CA GLN A 43 8.34 -28.19 26.01
C GLN A 43 7.29 -28.26 27.11
N ALA A 44 6.17 -27.54 26.96
CA ALA A 44 5.07 -27.54 27.92
C ALA A 44 4.12 -28.74 27.77
N GLY A 45 4.22 -29.51 26.69
CA GLY A 45 3.27 -30.60 26.38
C GLY A 45 1.85 -30.09 26.08
N THR A 46 1.72 -28.85 25.59
CA THR A 46 0.42 -28.20 25.33
C THR A 46 0.25 -27.90 23.84
N LEU A 47 -0.99 -27.80 23.38
CA LEU A 47 -1.29 -27.34 22.01
C LEU A 47 -1.40 -25.81 21.98
N PHE A 48 -0.85 -25.21 20.93
CA PHE A 48 -0.90 -23.77 20.70
C PHE A 48 -2.35 -23.29 20.61
N LYS A 49 -2.62 -22.17 21.28
CA LYS A 49 -3.88 -21.42 21.21
C LYS A 49 -3.50 -20.01 20.79
N ASP A 50 -3.95 -19.62 19.61
CA ASP A 50 -3.66 -18.31 19.07
C ASP A 50 -4.49 -17.24 19.79
N GLU A 51 -3.82 -16.40 20.59
CA GLU A 51 -4.45 -15.29 21.31
C GLU A 51 -4.78 -14.11 20.39
N GLU A 52 -4.02 -13.97 19.30
CA GLU A 52 -4.18 -12.89 18.31
C GLU A 52 -5.30 -13.19 17.29
N PHE A 53 -5.70 -14.46 17.16
CA PHE A 53 -6.83 -14.88 16.34
C PHE A 53 -7.63 -15.98 17.06
N PRO A 54 -8.36 -15.63 18.13
CA PRO A 54 -9.02 -16.59 18.99
C PRO A 54 -10.16 -17.31 18.26
N ALA A 55 -10.36 -18.58 18.62
CA ALA A 55 -11.46 -19.42 18.16
C ALA A 55 -12.82 -18.95 18.73
N CYS A 56 -13.31 -17.80 18.27
CA CYS A 56 -14.54 -17.16 18.74
C CYS A 56 -15.26 -16.44 17.58
N PRO A 57 -16.50 -15.97 17.77
CA PRO A 57 -17.29 -15.38 16.69
C PRO A 57 -16.65 -14.16 15.99
N SER A 58 -15.82 -13.37 16.67
CA SER A 58 -15.15 -12.22 16.05
C SER A 58 -14.10 -12.61 14.99
N ALA A 59 -13.57 -13.85 15.06
CA ALA A 59 -12.69 -14.37 14.02
C ALA A 59 -13.47 -14.79 12.77
N LEU A 60 -14.75 -15.16 12.92
CA LEU A 60 -15.64 -15.45 11.79
C LEU A 60 -16.05 -14.15 11.07
N GLY A 61 -16.47 -13.13 11.82
CA GLY A 61 -16.92 -11.90 11.22
C GLY A 61 -17.50 -10.88 12.18
N TYR A 62 -18.15 -9.88 11.61
CA TYR A 62 -18.69 -8.71 12.31
C TYR A 62 -20.10 -8.30 11.84
N ARG A 63 -20.58 -8.79 10.69
CA ARG A 63 -21.93 -8.50 10.17
C ARG A 63 -22.63 -9.79 9.73
N ASP A 64 -22.34 -10.28 8.53
CA ASP A 64 -23.01 -11.45 7.94
C ASP A 64 -22.53 -12.75 8.59
N LEU A 65 -21.28 -12.77 9.08
CA LEU A 65 -20.70 -13.85 9.90
C LEU A 65 -20.41 -13.36 11.33
N GLY A 66 -21.11 -12.32 11.78
CA GLY A 66 -20.96 -11.79 13.13
C GLY A 66 -21.57 -12.68 14.23
N PRO A 67 -21.40 -12.32 15.51
CA PRO A 67 -21.88 -13.08 16.65
C PRO A 67 -23.40 -13.33 16.71
N TYR A 68 -24.20 -12.45 16.08
CA TYR A 68 -25.66 -12.52 16.08
C TYR A 68 -26.25 -13.07 14.77
N SER A 69 -25.40 -13.52 13.84
CA SER A 69 -25.86 -14.06 12.57
C SER A 69 -26.32 -15.50 12.72
N PHE A 70 -27.49 -15.83 12.15
CA PHE A 70 -27.97 -17.21 12.08
C PHE A 70 -27.00 -18.13 11.31
N LYS A 71 -26.19 -17.57 10.40
CA LYS A 71 -25.21 -18.34 9.62
C LYS A 71 -24.13 -18.95 10.52
N THR A 72 -23.75 -18.27 11.59
CA THR A 72 -22.68 -18.73 12.51
C THR A 72 -23.19 -19.55 13.69
N GLN A 73 -24.51 -19.68 13.84
CA GLN A 73 -25.10 -20.48 14.91
C GLN A 73 -24.74 -21.96 14.76
N GLY A 74 -24.28 -22.56 15.85
CA GLY A 74 -23.86 -23.97 15.89
C GLY A 74 -22.46 -24.25 15.33
N ILE A 75 -21.68 -23.20 14.99
CA ILE A 75 -20.28 -23.37 14.61
C ILE A 75 -19.45 -23.74 15.85
N LEU A 76 -18.70 -24.83 15.73
CA LEU A 76 -17.73 -25.30 16.72
C LEU A 76 -16.34 -25.29 16.10
N TRP A 77 -15.34 -24.87 16.88
CA TRP A 77 -13.95 -24.87 16.45
C TRP A 77 -13.30 -26.19 16.83
N LYS A 78 -12.89 -26.98 15.84
CA LYS A 78 -12.28 -28.30 16.02
C LYS A 78 -10.93 -28.38 15.33
N ARG A 79 -9.99 -29.11 15.91
CA ARG A 79 -8.71 -29.43 15.26
C ARG A 79 -8.87 -30.61 14.30
N PRO A 80 -8.02 -30.73 13.26
CA PRO A 80 -8.00 -31.89 12.36
C PRO A 80 -7.96 -33.25 13.06
N LYS A 81 -7.24 -33.37 14.18
CA LYS A 81 -7.18 -34.60 15.00
C LYS A 81 -8.51 -34.96 15.69
N GLU A 82 -9.46 -34.03 15.76
CA GLU A 82 -10.82 -34.26 16.27
C GLU A 82 -11.83 -34.59 15.15
N LEU A 83 -11.42 -34.42 13.88
CA LEU A 83 -12.27 -34.61 12.70
C LEU A 83 -11.98 -35.91 11.96
N CYS A 84 -10.70 -36.32 11.89
CA CYS A 84 -10.30 -37.56 11.24
C CYS A 84 -9.16 -38.25 12.02
N ALA A 85 -9.03 -39.56 11.81
CA ALA A 85 -8.06 -40.37 12.55
C ALA A 85 -6.59 -40.11 12.14
N ASN A 86 -6.35 -39.74 10.89
CA ASN A 86 -5.01 -39.53 10.35
C ASN A 86 -4.93 -38.24 9.52
N PRO A 87 -4.97 -37.06 10.17
CA PRO A 87 -4.90 -35.79 9.47
C PRO A 87 -3.52 -35.61 8.84
N GLN A 88 -3.49 -35.17 7.59
CA GLN A 88 -2.29 -34.87 6.84
C GLN A 88 -2.24 -33.38 6.55
N PHE A 89 -1.03 -32.84 6.50
CA PHE A 89 -0.86 -31.45 6.09
C PHE A 89 -1.01 -31.37 4.58
N ILE A 90 -0.19 -32.13 3.84
CA ILE A 90 -0.24 -32.29 2.38
C ILE A 90 -0.11 -33.79 2.04
N ILE A 91 -0.91 -34.30 1.09
CA ILE A 91 -0.89 -35.69 0.59
C ILE A 91 -0.56 -35.68 -0.89
N GLY A 92 0.43 -36.46 -1.35
CA GLY A 92 0.71 -36.60 -2.79
C GLY A 92 1.24 -35.33 -3.50
N GLY A 93 1.47 -34.25 -2.73
CA GLY A 93 1.77 -32.92 -3.25
C GLY A 93 0.52 -32.05 -3.21
N ALA A 94 0.67 -30.75 -2.96
CA ALA A 94 -0.49 -29.87 -2.89
C ALA A 94 -1.01 -29.58 -4.30
N THR A 95 -2.25 -29.96 -4.56
CA THR A 95 -2.90 -29.87 -5.86
C THR A 95 -4.18 -29.03 -5.81
N ARG A 96 -4.68 -28.65 -6.99
CA ARG A 96 -5.87 -27.81 -7.11
C ARG A 96 -7.17 -28.49 -6.66
N THR A 97 -7.22 -29.81 -6.56
CA THR A 97 -8.37 -30.58 -6.03
C THR A 97 -8.46 -30.50 -4.51
N ASP A 98 -7.39 -30.06 -3.83
CA ASP A 98 -7.36 -29.85 -2.38
C ASP A 98 -8.10 -28.54 -1.97
N VAL A 99 -8.66 -27.83 -2.95
CA VAL A 99 -9.27 -26.50 -2.81
C VAL A 99 -10.70 -26.57 -3.35
N CYS A 100 -11.64 -26.84 -2.44
CA CYS A 100 -13.08 -26.78 -2.70
C CYS A 100 -13.73 -25.71 -1.82
N GLN A 101 -14.57 -24.86 -2.42
CA GLN A 101 -15.22 -23.76 -1.72
C GLN A 101 -16.25 -24.24 -0.69
N GLY A 102 -16.23 -23.59 0.48
CA GLY A 102 -17.26 -23.76 1.50
C GLY A 102 -18.37 -22.70 1.39
N GLU A 103 -18.97 -22.33 2.52
CA GLU A 103 -20.10 -21.38 2.57
C GLU A 103 -19.67 -19.89 2.46
N LEU A 104 -18.38 -19.60 2.31
CA LEU A 104 -17.83 -18.24 2.23
C LEU A 104 -17.75 -17.77 0.78
N GLY A 105 -18.10 -16.50 0.53
CA GLY A 105 -18.04 -15.87 -0.80
C GLY A 105 -16.64 -15.36 -1.17
N ASP A 106 -15.63 -16.21 -1.07
CA ASP A 106 -14.22 -15.90 -1.33
C ASP A 106 -13.61 -16.71 -2.49
N CYS A 107 -14.44 -17.15 -3.43
CA CYS A 107 -14.05 -17.83 -4.68
C CYS A 107 -12.79 -17.26 -5.37
N TRP A 108 -12.61 -15.93 -5.33
CA TRP A 108 -11.44 -15.23 -5.86
C TRP A 108 -10.12 -15.68 -5.20
N LEU A 109 -10.14 -15.95 -3.90
CA LEU A 109 -8.98 -16.45 -3.16
C LEU A 109 -8.72 -17.91 -3.52
N LEU A 110 -9.77 -18.72 -3.63
CA LEU A 110 -9.64 -20.14 -3.93
C LEU A 110 -9.16 -20.38 -5.36
N ALA A 111 -9.64 -19.60 -6.34
CA ALA A 111 -9.07 -19.57 -7.68
C ALA A 111 -7.59 -19.20 -7.65
N ALA A 112 -7.19 -18.26 -6.78
CA ALA A 112 -5.79 -17.92 -6.62
C ALA A 112 -4.96 -19.08 -6.02
N ILE A 113 -5.48 -19.77 -5.00
CA ILE A 113 -4.83 -20.94 -4.38
C ILE A 113 -4.74 -22.10 -5.37
N ALA A 114 -5.80 -22.36 -6.14
CA ALA A 114 -5.82 -23.40 -7.15
C ALA A 114 -4.76 -23.15 -8.24
N SER A 115 -4.64 -21.91 -8.74
CA SER A 115 -3.58 -21.55 -9.70
C SER A 115 -2.19 -21.64 -9.07
N LEU A 116 -2.04 -21.30 -7.78
CA LEU A 116 -0.78 -21.40 -7.05
C LEU A 116 -0.24 -22.84 -7.05
N THR A 117 -1.10 -23.85 -6.98
CA THR A 117 -0.68 -25.27 -7.00
C THR A 117 -0.01 -25.71 -8.31
N LEU A 118 -0.23 -24.97 -9.41
CA LEU A 118 0.42 -25.25 -10.70
C LEU A 118 1.92 -24.91 -10.68
N ASN A 119 2.36 -24.10 -9.73
CA ASN A 119 3.77 -23.71 -9.58
C ASN A 119 4.28 -24.10 -8.18
N PRO A 120 4.89 -25.29 -8.03
CA PRO A 120 5.37 -25.78 -6.75
C PRO A 120 6.35 -24.82 -6.05
N ASP A 121 7.22 -24.14 -6.80
CA ASP A 121 8.22 -23.23 -6.21
C ASP A 121 7.56 -22.05 -5.50
N VAL A 122 6.51 -21.50 -6.11
CA VAL A 122 5.70 -20.41 -5.54
C VAL A 122 4.79 -20.93 -4.43
N LEU A 123 4.22 -22.12 -4.58
CA LEU A 123 3.39 -22.74 -3.56
C LEU A 123 4.16 -22.95 -2.25
N TYR A 124 5.36 -23.53 -2.33
CA TYR A 124 6.16 -23.82 -1.14
C TYR A 124 6.80 -22.59 -0.51
N ARG A 125 6.75 -21.46 -1.22
CA ARG A 125 7.05 -20.15 -0.66
C ARG A 125 5.94 -19.69 0.28
N VAL A 126 4.68 -19.86 -0.11
CA VAL A 126 3.50 -19.50 0.71
C VAL A 126 3.22 -20.54 1.79
N VAL A 127 3.43 -21.82 1.47
CA VAL A 127 3.13 -23.00 2.29
C VAL A 127 4.43 -23.77 2.61
N PRO A 128 5.14 -23.42 3.69
CA PRO A 128 6.39 -24.08 4.06
C PRO A 128 6.24 -25.60 4.24
N LYS A 129 7.11 -26.39 3.60
CA LYS A 129 7.05 -27.87 3.54
C LYS A 129 7.24 -28.59 4.88
N ALA A 130 7.90 -27.97 5.86
CA ALA A 130 8.36 -28.66 7.07
C ALA A 130 7.25 -28.89 8.13
N GLN A 131 5.98 -28.78 7.73
CA GLN A 131 4.82 -28.81 8.62
C GLN A 131 4.15 -30.18 8.57
N SER A 132 3.72 -30.71 9.72
CA SER A 132 3.15 -32.05 9.85
C SER A 132 2.24 -32.17 11.07
N PHE A 133 1.23 -33.04 10.99
CA PHE A 133 0.40 -33.43 12.15
C PHE A 133 1.01 -34.59 12.95
N GLN A 134 2.01 -35.27 12.39
CA GLN A 134 2.66 -36.46 12.96
C GLN A 134 3.94 -36.06 13.69
N LYS A 135 4.83 -35.33 13.01
CA LYS A 135 6.14 -34.97 13.55
C LYS A 135 6.12 -33.60 14.23
N ASP A 136 6.65 -33.52 15.45
CA ASP A 136 6.81 -32.28 16.23
C ASP A 136 5.50 -31.47 16.32
N TYR A 137 4.37 -32.17 16.43
CA TYR A 137 3.05 -31.55 16.42
C TYR A 137 2.77 -30.81 17.74
N ALA A 138 2.49 -29.52 17.61
CA ALA A 138 2.06 -28.66 18.72
C ALA A 138 0.77 -27.86 18.38
N GLY A 139 0.02 -28.27 17.35
CA GLY A 139 -1.20 -27.59 16.92
C GLY A 139 -0.97 -26.17 16.40
N ILE A 140 0.19 -25.93 15.77
CA ILE A 140 0.67 -24.64 15.27
C ILE A 140 1.23 -24.80 13.85
N PHE A 141 0.88 -23.88 12.97
CA PHE A 141 1.26 -23.82 11.57
C PHE A 141 1.59 -22.38 11.18
N HIS A 142 2.27 -22.18 10.05
CA HIS A 142 2.58 -20.86 9.53
C HIS A 142 2.60 -20.81 8.00
N PHE A 143 2.35 -19.61 7.48
CA PHE A 143 2.23 -19.31 6.06
C PHE A 143 2.83 -17.94 5.76
N GLN A 144 3.31 -17.75 4.53
CA GLN A 144 3.93 -16.50 4.13
C GLN A 144 3.12 -15.81 3.04
N PHE A 145 2.77 -14.56 3.28
CA PHE A 145 2.03 -13.73 2.32
C PHE A 145 2.83 -12.49 2.01
N TRP A 146 2.86 -12.12 0.75
CA TRP A 146 3.34 -10.81 0.34
C TRP A 146 2.28 -9.75 0.68
N GLN A 147 2.69 -8.66 1.29
CA GLN A 147 1.82 -7.55 1.70
C GLN A 147 2.50 -6.24 1.34
N TYR A 148 2.05 -5.62 0.25
CA TYR A 148 2.40 -4.25 -0.11
C TYR A 148 3.91 -3.96 -0.19
N GLY A 149 4.69 -4.93 -0.68
CA GLY A 149 6.14 -4.84 -0.84
C GLY A 149 6.94 -5.73 0.10
N GLU A 150 6.31 -6.28 1.14
CA GLU A 150 7.01 -7.01 2.20
C GLU A 150 6.40 -8.41 2.36
N TRP A 151 7.23 -9.44 2.52
CA TRP A 151 6.80 -10.77 2.93
C TRP A 151 6.52 -10.79 4.43
N VAL A 152 5.38 -11.39 4.80
CA VAL A 152 4.87 -11.46 6.17
C VAL A 152 4.61 -12.92 6.52
N ASP A 153 5.21 -13.40 7.61
CA ASP A 153 5.02 -14.74 8.18
C ASP A 153 3.86 -14.71 9.18
N VAL A 154 2.82 -15.49 8.92
CA VAL A 154 1.58 -15.54 9.70
C VAL A 154 1.45 -16.90 10.36
N VAL A 155 1.49 -16.90 11.69
CA VAL A 155 1.30 -18.08 12.53
C VAL A 155 -0.18 -18.27 12.83
N VAL A 156 -0.67 -19.50 12.81
CA VAL A 156 -2.03 -19.88 13.22
C VAL A 156 -2.00 -21.18 14.01
N ASP A 157 -2.97 -21.36 14.92
CA ASP A 157 -3.29 -22.70 15.41
C ASP A 157 -4.17 -23.47 14.40
N ASP A 158 -4.35 -24.77 14.60
CA ASP A 158 -5.14 -25.63 13.71
C ASP A 158 -6.62 -25.80 14.08
N ARG A 159 -7.20 -24.94 14.93
CA ARG A 159 -8.64 -24.97 15.19
C ARG A 159 -9.39 -24.40 13.98
N LEU A 160 -10.26 -25.18 13.36
CA LEU A 160 -11.02 -24.78 12.17
C LEU A 160 -12.53 -24.69 12.48
N PRO A 161 -13.26 -23.73 11.88
CA PRO A 161 -14.71 -23.64 12.01
C PRO A 161 -15.42 -24.85 11.39
N THR A 162 -16.26 -25.51 12.18
CA THR A 162 -17.02 -26.69 11.76
C THR A 162 -18.49 -26.57 12.11
N LYS A 163 -19.35 -27.18 11.29
CA LYS A 163 -20.78 -27.32 11.54
C LYS A 163 -21.16 -28.76 11.25
N ASN A 164 -21.84 -29.41 12.19
CA ASN A 164 -22.19 -30.83 12.10
C ASN A 164 -20.99 -31.76 11.82
N GLY A 165 -19.80 -31.40 12.33
CA GLY A 165 -18.58 -32.19 12.14
C GLY A 165 -17.89 -32.04 10.78
N LYS A 166 -18.38 -31.16 9.90
CA LYS A 166 -17.74 -30.82 8.62
C LYS A 166 -17.15 -29.42 8.65
N LEU A 167 -16.09 -29.17 7.88
CA LEU A 167 -15.53 -27.83 7.69
C LEU A 167 -16.57 -26.92 7.02
N VAL A 168 -16.67 -25.67 7.47
CA VAL A 168 -17.61 -24.67 6.92
C VAL A 168 -17.02 -23.94 5.72
N PHE A 169 -15.70 -23.80 5.68
CA PHE A 169 -14.98 -23.05 4.66
C PHE A 169 -14.15 -24.00 3.77
N VAL A 170 -13.02 -23.55 3.22
CA VAL A 170 -12.19 -24.37 2.34
C VAL A 170 -11.86 -25.74 2.92
N HIS A 171 -11.95 -26.76 2.07
CA HIS A 171 -11.58 -28.13 2.39
C HIS A 171 -11.07 -28.88 1.15
N SER A 172 -10.36 -29.99 1.38
CA SER A 172 -9.93 -30.93 0.34
C SER A 172 -10.96 -32.03 0.14
N GLU A 173 -11.07 -32.54 -1.10
CA GLU A 173 -11.92 -33.67 -1.45
C GLU A 173 -11.52 -34.97 -0.72
N GLU A 174 -10.21 -35.17 -0.48
CA GLU A 174 -9.66 -36.35 0.23
C GLU A 174 -10.13 -36.44 1.70
N GLY A 175 -10.60 -35.32 2.26
CA GLY A 175 -11.23 -35.26 3.60
C GLY A 175 -10.27 -35.39 4.80
N ASN A 176 -9.02 -35.82 4.61
CA ASN A 176 -7.99 -35.88 5.64
C ASN A 176 -6.80 -34.95 5.38
N GLU A 177 -6.88 -34.04 4.41
CA GLU A 177 -5.85 -33.05 4.09
C GLU A 177 -6.30 -31.62 4.45
N PHE A 178 -5.42 -30.82 5.07
CA PHE A 178 -5.83 -29.58 5.75
C PHE A 178 -4.98 -28.33 5.45
N TRP A 179 -3.97 -28.40 4.58
CA TRP A 179 -3.12 -27.22 4.29
C TRP A 179 -3.93 -26.04 3.73
N SER A 180 -4.89 -26.28 2.84
CA SER A 180 -5.70 -25.27 2.18
C SER A 180 -6.63 -24.56 3.17
N ALA A 181 -7.26 -25.31 4.07
CA ALA A 181 -8.10 -24.78 5.15
C ALA A 181 -7.30 -23.91 6.14
N LEU A 182 -6.07 -24.34 6.46
CA LEU A 182 -5.18 -23.58 7.35
C LEU A 182 -4.59 -22.33 6.66
N LEU A 183 -4.34 -22.40 5.36
CA LEU A 183 -3.90 -21.27 4.56
C LEU A 183 -4.97 -20.17 4.50
N GLU A 184 -6.23 -20.55 4.22
CA GLU A 184 -7.39 -19.66 4.24
C GLU A 184 -7.54 -19.02 5.63
N LYS A 185 -7.40 -19.80 6.72
CA LYS A 185 -7.41 -19.27 8.09
C LYS A 185 -6.31 -18.23 8.33
N ALA A 186 -5.08 -18.50 7.91
CA ALA A 186 -3.98 -17.56 8.08
C ALA A 186 -4.22 -16.27 7.29
N TYR A 187 -4.81 -16.37 6.10
CA TYR A 187 -5.18 -15.22 5.30
C TYR A 187 -6.37 -14.44 5.90
N ALA A 188 -7.34 -15.13 6.50
CA ALA A 188 -8.43 -14.53 7.27
C ALA A 188 -7.88 -13.76 8.48
N LYS A 189 -6.91 -14.32 9.21
CA LYS A 189 -6.22 -13.67 10.32
C LYS A 189 -5.48 -12.40 9.88
N LEU A 190 -4.77 -12.45 8.74
CA LEU A 190 -4.08 -11.29 8.17
C LEU A 190 -5.05 -10.15 7.85
N ASN A 191 -6.24 -10.50 7.33
CA ASN A 191 -7.31 -9.56 6.99
C ASN A 191 -8.26 -9.21 8.15
N GLY A 192 -8.13 -9.89 9.30
CA GLY A 192 -8.81 -9.63 10.56
C GLY A 192 -9.99 -10.55 10.89
N SER A 193 -10.62 -11.21 9.91
CA SER A 193 -11.71 -12.20 10.10
C SER A 193 -12.00 -12.92 8.78
N TYR A 194 -12.67 -14.08 8.83
CA TYR A 194 -13.12 -14.78 7.62
C TYR A 194 -14.04 -13.91 6.75
N GLU A 195 -14.98 -13.16 7.36
CA GLU A 195 -15.88 -12.25 6.63
C GLU A 195 -15.16 -11.15 5.84
N ALA A 196 -13.93 -10.79 6.23
CA ALA A 196 -13.15 -9.79 5.50
C ALA A 196 -12.68 -10.31 4.12
N LEU A 197 -12.69 -11.63 3.92
CA LEU A 197 -12.34 -12.28 2.65
C LEU A 197 -13.50 -12.25 1.64
N THR A 198 -14.74 -12.05 2.10
CA THR A 198 -15.91 -11.97 1.22
C THR A 198 -15.76 -10.86 0.18
N GLY A 199 -15.86 -11.24 -1.09
CA GLY A 199 -15.74 -10.35 -2.25
C GLY A 199 -14.31 -9.84 -2.49
N GLY A 200 -13.78 -10.12 -3.68
CA GLY A 200 -12.45 -9.74 -4.13
C GLY A 200 -12.20 -10.08 -5.59
N SER A 201 -11.02 -9.68 -6.08
CA SER A 201 -10.50 -10.12 -7.39
C SER A 201 -9.37 -11.11 -7.19
N THR A 202 -9.24 -12.07 -8.10
CA THR A 202 -8.19 -13.10 -8.10
C THR A 202 -6.80 -12.48 -8.07
N ILE A 203 -6.63 -11.32 -8.71
CA ILE A 203 -5.41 -10.50 -8.71
C ILE A 203 -4.89 -10.25 -7.30
N GLU A 204 -5.79 -9.96 -6.34
CA GLU A 204 -5.37 -9.68 -4.97
C GLU A 204 -4.71 -10.91 -4.32
N GLY A 205 -5.23 -12.10 -4.62
CA GLY A 205 -4.67 -13.36 -4.14
C GLY A 205 -3.36 -13.68 -4.83
N PHE A 206 -3.29 -13.49 -6.16
CA PHE A 206 -2.06 -13.69 -6.91
C PHE A 206 -0.93 -12.78 -6.41
N GLU A 207 -1.21 -11.50 -6.18
CA GLU A 207 -0.22 -10.56 -5.64
C GLU A 207 0.24 -10.97 -4.24
N ASP A 208 -0.69 -11.37 -3.38
CA ASP A 208 -0.36 -11.76 -2.01
C ASP A 208 0.35 -13.12 -1.90
N PHE A 209 0.24 -13.97 -2.93
CA PHE A 209 0.97 -15.24 -2.99
C PHE A 209 2.32 -15.13 -3.69
N THR A 210 2.54 -14.12 -4.53
CA THR A 210 3.71 -14.10 -5.42
C THR A 210 4.57 -12.85 -5.28
N GLY A 211 4.02 -11.74 -4.79
CA GLY A 211 4.59 -10.39 -4.96
C GLY A 211 4.64 -9.93 -6.41
N GLY A 212 4.07 -10.72 -7.32
CA GLY A 212 4.03 -10.57 -8.76
C GLY A 212 3.25 -9.34 -9.21
N ILE A 213 3.32 -9.09 -10.51
CA ILE A 213 2.54 -8.02 -11.13
C ILE A 213 1.42 -8.57 -11.99
N SER A 214 0.24 -8.00 -11.79
CA SER A 214 -0.97 -8.41 -12.46
C SER A 214 -1.34 -7.48 -13.61
N GLU A 215 -1.70 -8.09 -14.73
CA GLU A 215 -2.31 -7.45 -15.90
C GLU A 215 -3.72 -7.99 -16.09
N SER A 216 -4.64 -7.13 -16.52
CA SER A 216 -6.03 -7.51 -16.83
C SER A 216 -6.34 -7.23 -18.29
N TYR A 217 -6.95 -8.19 -18.96
CA TYR A 217 -7.40 -8.10 -20.34
C TYR A 217 -8.93 -8.21 -20.40
N GLU A 218 -9.57 -7.23 -21.03
CA GLU A 218 -10.99 -7.33 -21.40
C GLU A 218 -11.13 -8.19 -22.65
N LEU A 219 -11.76 -9.37 -22.53
CA LEU A 219 -11.75 -10.39 -23.58
C LEU A 219 -12.46 -9.95 -24.87
N ARG A 220 -13.44 -9.05 -24.77
CA ARG A 220 -14.13 -8.44 -25.93
C ARG A 220 -13.24 -7.52 -26.75
N ARG A 221 -12.18 -6.97 -26.14
CA ARG A 221 -11.21 -6.05 -26.76
C ARG A 221 -9.79 -6.63 -26.71
N ALA A 222 -9.69 -7.95 -26.58
CA ALA A 222 -8.43 -8.65 -26.47
C ALA A 222 -7.59 -8.50 -27.75
N PRO A 223 -6.25 -8.45 -27.62
CA PRO A 223 -5.37 -8.45 -28.78
C PRO A 223 -5.44 -9.81 -29.50
N SER A 224 -5.17 -9.82 -30.80
CA SER A 224 -5.26 -11.04 -31.63
C SER A 224 -4.29 -12.14 -31.22
N ASN A 225 -3.18 -11.78 -30.56
CA ASN A 225 -2.16 -12.68 -30.04
C ASN A 225 -2.44 -13.18 -28.61
N LEU A 226 -3.64 -12.91 -28.03
CA LEU A 226 -3.95 -13.25 -26.64
C LEU A 226 -3.69 -14.72 -26.28
N TYR A 227 -4.03 -15.66 -27.18
CA TYR A 227 -3.80 -17.08 -26.94
C TYR A 227 -2.31 -17.41 -26.72
N GLN A 228 -1.42 -16.77 -27.49
CA GLN A 228 0.02 -16.94 -27.33
C GLN A 228 0.52 -16.31 -26.04
N ILE A 229 -0.09 -15.19 -25.61
CA ILE A 229 0.19 -14.58 -24.29
C ILE A 229 -0.15 -15.57 -23.18
N ILE A 230 -1.33 -16.21 -23.22
CA ILE A 230 -1.76 -17.22 -22.23
C ILE A 230 -0.77 -18.39 -22.21
N GLN A 231 -0.41 -18.95 -23.37
CA GLN A 231 0.54 -20.07 -23.44
C GLN A 231 1.94 -19.71 -22.93
N LYS A 232 2.42 -18.49 -23.20
CA LYS A 232 3.70 -17.99 -22.68
C LYS A 232 3.63 -17.82 -21.16
N ALA A 233 2.55 -17.23 -20.65
CA ALA A 233 2.34 -17.00 -19.23
C ALA A 233 2.29 -18.32 -18.43
N LEU A 234 1.52 -19.31 -18.90
CA LEU A 234 1.45 -20.64 -18.27
C LEU A 234 2.82 -21.33 -18.24
N ARG A 235 3.58 -21.28 -19.34
CA ARG A 235 4.94 -21.85 -19.40
C ARG A 235 5.94 -21.12 -18.50
N ALA A 236 5.77 -19.82 -18.32
CA ALA A 236 6.58 -19.01 -17.41
C ALA A 236 6.18 -19.20 -15.93
N GLY A 237 5.14 -20.01 -15.64
CA GLY A 237 4.63 -20.24 -14.30
C GLY A 237 3.83 -19.06 -13.72
N SER A 238 3.38 -18.13 -14.57
CA SER A 238 2.46 -17.07 -14.19
C SER A 238 1.13 -17.66 -13.70
N LEU A 239 0.47 -16.96 -12.78
CA LEU A 239 -0.84 -17.36 -12.30
C LEU A 239 -1.92 -16.70 -13.15
N LEU A 240 -2.86 -17.48 -13.66
CA LEU A 240 -3.93 -16.99 -14.52
C LEU A 240 -5.28 -17.24 -13.88
N GLY A 241 -6.15 -16.25 -13.99
CA GLY A 241 -7.54 -16.31 -13.57
C GLY A 241 -8.47 -15.64 -14.58
N CYS A 242 -9.74 -15.97 -14.56
CA CYS A 242 -10.74 -15.32 -15.42
C CYS A 242 -12.10 -15.27 -14.73
N SER A 243 -12.94 -14.36 -15.19
CA SER A 243 -14.29 -14.18 -14.64
C SER A 243 -15.30 -13.73 -15.68
N ILE A 244 -16.57 -13.91 -15.32
CA ILE A 244 -17.73 -13.42 -16.08
C ILE A 244 -18.32 -12.27 -15.29
N ASP A 245 -18.34 -11.07 -15.87
CA ASP A 245 -18.88 -9.88 -15.21
C ASP A 245 -20.41 -10.03 -15.04
N ILE A 246 -20.90 -9.49 -13.93
CA ILE A 246 -22.33 -9.38 -13.63
C ILE A 246 -22.83 -7.99 -13.99
N THR A 247 -24.09 -7.90 -14.39
CA THR A 247 -24.76 -6.61 -14.62
C THR A 247 -25.52 -6.13 -13.39
N THR A 248 -26.00 -7.06 -12.55
CA THR A 248 -26.71 -6.76 -11.31
C THR A 248 -26.23 -7.65 -10.18
N ALA A 249 -26.35 -7.18 -8.93
CA ALA A 249 -25.97 -7.96 -7.75
C ALA A 249 -26.76 -9.28 -7.59
N ALA A 250 -27.94 -9.38 -8.20
CA ALA A 250 -28.74 -10.61 -8.21
C ALA A 250 -28.15 -11.72 -9.09
N GLU A 251 -27.21 -11.39 -10.00
CA GLU A 251 -26.52 -12.36 -10.84
C GLU A 251 -25.25 -12.93 -10.19
N ILE A 252 -24.89 -12.51 -8.97
CA ILE A 252 -23.74 -13.08 -8.24
C ILE A 252 -23.98 -14.58 -8.05
N GLU A 253 -23.01 -15.38 -8.50
CA GLU A 253 -23.03 -16.85 -8.45
C GLU A 253 -24.21 -17.48 -9.23
N ALA A 254 -24.83 -16.74 -10.15
CA ALA A 254 -25.88 -17.28 -11.02
C ALA A 254 -25.28 -18.24 -12.07
N ILE A 255 -25.84 -19.46 -12.14
CA ILE A 255 -25.43 -20.49 -13.10
C ILE A 255 -26.15 -20.26 -14.43
N THR A 256 -25.38 -20.16 -15.52
CA THR A 256 -25.89 -20.05 -16.89
C THR A 256 -26.43 -21.39 -17.41
N SER A 257 -27.13 -21.37 -18.54
CA SER A 257 -27.62 -22.59 -19.20
C SER A 257 -26.49 -23.55 -19.64
N LEU A 258 -25.26 -23.04 -19.78
CA LEU A 258 -24.07 -23.83 -20.10
C LEU A 258 -23.23 -24.18 -18.86
N LYS A 259 -23.85 -24.09 -17.67
CA LYS A 259 -23.27 -24.36 -16.35
C LYS A 259 -22.07 -23.49 -15.94
N LEU A 260 -21.82 -22.38 -16.63
CA LEU A 260 -20.87 -21.36 -16.14
C LEU A 260 -21.52 -20.49 -15.07
N VAL A 261 -20.83 -20.27 -13.96
CA VAL A 261 -21.18 -19.37 -12.86
C VAL A 261 -20.74 -17.94 -13.15
N LYS A 262 -21.65 -16.96 -13.05
CA LYS A 262 -21.37 -15.53 -13.17
C LYS A 262 -20.87 -14.90 -11.87
N GLY A 263 -20.08 -13.82 -11.96
CA GLY A 263 -19.58 -13.11 -10.78
C GLY A 263 -18.64 -13.95 -9.91
N HIS A 264 -18.01 -14.95 -10.53
CA HIS A 264 -17.20 -15.99 -9.91
C HIS A 264 -15.84 -16.08 -10.60
N ALA A 265 -14.81 -16.43 -9.84
CA ALA A 265 -13.44 -16.52 -10.34
C ALA A 265 -13.09 -17.97 -10.72
N TYR A 266 -12.49 -18.14 -11.89
CA TYR A 266 -11.97 -19.42 -12.38
C TYR A 266 -10.46 -19.32 -12.54
N SER A 267 -9.77 -20.44 -12.37
CA SER A 267 -8.35 -20.56 -12.70
C SER A 267 -8.18 -21.00 -14.14
N ILE A 268 -7.18 -20.50 -14.86
CA ILE A 268 -6.77 -21.07 -16.15
C ILE A 268 -5.56 -21.96 -15.88
N THR A 269 -5.69 -23.24 -16.19
CA THR A 269 -4.73 -24.28 -15.80
C THR A 269 -4.02 -24.93 -17.00
N GLY A 270 -4.36 -24.53 -18.23
CA GLY A 270 -3.78 -25.09 -19.45
C GLY A 270 -4.21 -24.36 -20.72
N ALA A 271 -3.39 -24.44 -21.77
CA ALA A 271 -3.71 -23.93 -23.09
C ALA A 271 -2.99 -24.76 -24.17
N GLU A 272 -3.74 -25.58 -24.88
CA GLU A 272 -3.22 -26.63 -25.77
C GLU A 272 -3.88 -26.58 -27.14
N GLU A 273 -3.11 -26.90 -28.18
CA GLU A 273 -3.61 -26.98 -29.55
C GLU A 273 -3.79 -28.45 -29.95
N VAL A 274 -5.00 -28.79 -30.40
CA VAL A 274 -5.35 -30.14 -30.84
C VAL A 274 -5.72 -30.14 -32.31
N TYR A 275 -5.50 -31.25 -33.02
CA TYR A 275 -5.98 -31.40 -34.38
C TYR A 275 -7.39 -32.00 -34.37
N TYR A 276 -8.39 -31.15 -34.60
CA TYR A 276 -9.79 -31.56 -34.73
C TYR A 276 -10.19 -31.61 -36.21
N ARG A 277 -10.52 -32.81 -36.71
CA ARG A 277 -10.94 -33.03 -38.12
C ARG A 277 -9.95 -32.44 -39.15
N GLY A 278 -8.64 -32.58 -38.87
CA GLY A 278 -7.56 -32.11 -39.75
C GLY A 278 -7.28 -30.61 -39.68
N ARG A 279 -7.88 -29.87 -38.73
CA ARG A 279 -7.60 -28.46 -38.48
C ARG A 279 -7.08 -28.26 -37.06
N PRO A 280 -6.14 -27.32 -36.84
CA PRO A 280 -5.75 -26.95 -35.49
C PRO A 280 -6.89 -26.21 -34.79
N GLU A 281 -7.23 -26.68 -33.58
CA GLU A 281 -8.21 -26.08 -32.68
C GLU A 281 -7.50 -25.67 -31.39
N LYS A 282 -7.74 -24.44 -30.95
CA LYS A 282 -7.10 -23.87 -29.75
C LYS A 282 -8.00 -24.09 -28.56
N LEU A 283 -7.52 -24.81 -27.55
CA LEU A 283 -8.26 -25.11 -26.34
C LEU A 283 -7.64 -24.41 -25.13
N VAL A 284 -8.49 -24.04 -24.18
CA VAL A 284 -8.09 -23.54 -22.87
C VAL A 284 -8.73 -24.40 -21.80
N ARG A 285 -7.97 -24.71 -20.75
CA ARG A 285 -8.43 -25.47 -19.59
C ARG A 285 -8.70 -24.52 -18.44
N LEU A 286 -9.93 -24.58 -17.92
CA LEU A 286 -10.38 -23.78 -16.81
C LEU A 286 -10.72 -24.68 -15.63
N ARG A 287 -10.62 -24.14 -14.43
CA ARG A 287 -11.05 -24.79 -13.20
C ARG A 287 -12.01 -23.90 -12.42
N ASN A 288 -13.15 -24.47 -12.05
CA ASN A 288 -14.08 -23.96 -11.06
C ASN A 288 -13.58 -24.32 -9.63
N PRO A 289 -13.26 -23.34 -8.78
CA PRO A 289 -12.85 -23.56 -7.39
C PRO A 289 -13.91 -24.20 -6.48
N TRP A 290 -15.16 -24.37 -6.93
CA TRP A 290 -16.15 -25.18 -6.21
C TRP A 290 -15.77 -26.67 -6.16
N GLY A 291 -14.94 -27.12 -7.10
CA GLY A 291 -14.61 -28.54 -7.25
C GLY A 291 -15.72 -29.35 -7.94
N GLU A 292 -16.74 -28.66 -8.47
CA GLU A 292 -17.89 -29.24 -9.16
C GLU A 292 -18.48 -28.18 -10.11
N VAL A 293 -19.49 -28.55 -10.90
CA VAL A 293 -20.21 -27.67 -11.83
C VAL A 293 -19.32 -27.22 -13.00
N GLU A 294 -19.34 -28.03 -14.05
CA GLU A 294 -18.50 -27.86 -15.24
C GLU A 294 -19.28 -27.44 -16.49
N TRP A 295 -18.55 -26.83 -17.43
CA TRP A 295 -19.02 -26.47 -18.77
C TRP A 295 -19.68 -27.65 -19.50
N THR A 296 -20.83 -27.41 -20.13
CA THR A 296 -21.58 -28.45 -20.88
C THR A 296 -21.55 -28.28 -22.40
N GLY A 297 -20.77 -27.34 -22.91
CA GLY A 297 -20.64 -27.12 -24.35
C GLY A 297 -19.58 -28.00 -25.01
N ALA A 298 -19.12 -27.57 -26.19
CA ALA A 298 -18.06 -28.26 -26.93
C ALA A 298 -16.78 -28.38 -26.08
N TRP A 299 -16.12 -29.54 -26.18
CA TRP A 299 -14.90 -29.89 -25.42
C TRP A 299 -15.07 -30.11 -23.91
N SER A 300 -16.31 -30.12 -23.40
CA SER A 300 -16.59 -30.67 -22.07
C SER A 300 -16.17 -32.14 -21.96
N ASP A 301 -16.05 -32.66 -20.74
CA ASP A 301 -15.55 -34.01 -20.45
C ASP A 301 -16.27 -35.13 -21.20
N ASN A 302 -17.58 -34.95 -21.43
CA ASN A 302 -18.41 -35.93 -22.15
C ASN A 302 -18.67 -35.53 -23.62
N ALA A 303 -17.95 -34.54 -24.15
CA ALA A 303 -18.23 -33.97 -25.46
C ALA A 303 -17.78 -34.89 -26.61
N PRO A 304 -18.58 -35.03 -27.68
CA PRO A 304 -18.26 -35.91 -28.80
C PRO A 304 -17.04 -35.46 -29.62
N GLU A 305 -16.62 -34.20 -29.51
CA GLU A 305 -15.46 -33.62 -30.20
C GLU A 305 -14.17 -34.40 -29.90
N TRP A 306 -14.02 -34.89 -28.66
CA TRP A 306 -12.87 -35.70 -28.23
C TRP A 306 -12.70 -37.00 -29.03
N ASN A 307 -13.76 -37.53 -29.64
CA ASN A 307 -13.69 -38.74 -30.46
C ASN A 307 -12.93 -38.53 -31.78
N TYR A 308 -12.66 -37.29 -32.16
CA TYR A 308 -11.95 -36.92 -33.38
C TYR A 308 -10.52 -36.42 -33.13
N VAL A 309 -10.05 -36.46 -31.88
CA VAL A 309 -8.67 -36.14 -31.48
C VAL A 309 -7.86 -37.42 -31.38
N ASP A 310 -6.54 -37.34 -31.58
CA ASP A 310 -5.64 -38.47 -31.38
C ASP A 310 -5.83 -39.10 -29.99
N PRO A 311 -6.01 -40.42 -29.87
CA PRO A 311 -6.30 -41.07 -28.58
C PRO A 311 -5.25 -40.83 -27.50
N ARG A 312 -3.96 -40.66 -27.86
CA ARG A 312 -2.90 -40.37 -26.88
C ARG A 312 -3.01 -38.94 -26.37
N GLN A 313 -3.30 -38.00 -27.27
CA GLN A 313 -3.53 -36.61 -26.90
C GLN A 313 -4.82 -36.48 -26.07
N LYS A 314 -5.88 -37.22 -26.42
CA LYS A 314 -7.10 -37.31 -25.61
C LYS A 314 -6.79 -37.80 -24.20
N GLN A 315 -6.12 -38.94 -24.04
CA GLN A 315 -5.80 -39.49 -22.72
C GLN A 315 -4.94 -38.55 -21.85
N ALA A 316 -4.10 -37.71 -22.47
CA ALA A 316 -3.30 -36.73 -21.76
C ALA A 316 -4.09 -35.50 -21.29
N LEU A 317 -5.16 -35.12 -22.02
CA LEU A 317 -5.90 -33.88 -21.80
C LEU A 317 -7.25 -34.09 -21.11
N ASP A 318 -7.94 -35.19 -21.41
CA ASP A 318 -9.29 -35.52 -20.97
C ASP A 318 -9.24 -36.57 -19.84
N LYS A 319 -9.60 -36.17 -18.63
CA LYS A 319 -9.59 -37.04 -17.43
C LYS A 319 -10.96 -37.63 -17.09
N GLN A 320 -12.06 -37.06 -17.61
CA GLN A 320 -13.44 -37.47 -17.36
C GLN A 320 -13.80 -37.61 -15.87
N VAL A 321 -13.56 -36.57 -15.09
CA VAL A 321 -13.89 -36.51 -13.65
C VAL A 321 -14.55 -35.17 -13.38
N ASP A 322 -15.70 -35.16 -12.69
CA ASP A 322 -16.35 -33.93 -12.22
C ASP A 322 -15.54 -33.40 -11.03
N ASP A 323 -14.37 -32.86 -11.32
CA ASP A 323 -13.48 -32.23 -10.36
C ASP A 323 -13.60 -30.70 -10.42
N GLY A 324 -14.37 -30.15 -11.36
CA GLY A 324 -14.51 -28.72 -11.64
C GLY A 324 -13.58 -28.21 -12.75
N GLU A 325 -12.70 -29.04 -13.31
CA GLU A 325 -11.79 -28.71 -14.41
C GLU A 325 -12.35 -29.16 -15.76
N PHE A 326 -12.39 -28.25 -16.73
CA PHE A 326 -12.91 -28.56 -18.07
C PHE A 326 -12.11 -27.85 -19.16
N TRP A 327 -12.16 -28.40 -20.37
CA TRP A 327 -11.67 -27.74 -21.57
C TRP A 327 -12.80 -27.00 -22.30
N MET A 328 -12.44 -25.92 -22.98
CA MET A 328 -13.31 -25.25 -23.94
C MET A 328 -12.50 -24.68 -25.10
N ALA A 329 -13.16 -24.45 -26.24
CA ALA A 329 -12.54 -23.76 -27.35
C ALA A 329 -12.18 -22.31 -26.95
N PHE A 330 -11.03 -21.81 -27.39
CA PHE A 330 -10.60 -20.44 -27.10
C PHE A 330 -11.60 -19.39 -27.62
N SER A 331 -12.26 -19.68 -28.75
CA SER A 331 -13.32 -18.84 -29.31
C SER A 331 -14.57 -18.78 -28.40
N ASP A 332 -14.90 -19.87 -27.72
CA ASP A 332 -15.96 -19.92 -26.72
C ASP A 332 -15.55 -19.18 -25.46
N PHE A 333 -14.31 -19.37 -25.01
CA PHE A 333 -13.76 -18.61 -23.88
C PHE A 333 -13.88 -17.10 -24.08
N GLN A 334 -13.47 -16.57 -25.24
CA GLN A 334 -13.61 -15.13 -25.56
C GLN A 334 -15.06 -14.65 -25.61
N ARG A 335 -16.01 -15.54 -25.92
CA ARG A 335 -17.44 -15.20 -26.02
C ARG A 335 -18.14 -15.24 -24.67
N GLN A 336 -17.80 -16.21 -23.82
CA GLN A 336 -18.47 -16.45 -22.54
C GLN A 336 -17.86 -15.64 -21.39
N PHE A 337 -16.52 -15.51 -21.36
CA PHE A 337 -15.82 -14.80 -20.30
C PHE A 337 -15.65 -13.32 -20.63
N THR A 338 -15.54 -12.50 -19.59
CA THR A 338 -15.41 -11.04 -19.75
C THR A 338 -13.98 -10.57 -19.49
N ARG A 339 -13.31 -11.12 -18.47
CA ARG A 339 -11.98 -10.70 -18.05
C ARG A 339 -11.02 -11.88 -17.92
N LEU A 340 -9.78 -11.61 -18.29
CA LEU A 340 -8.62 -12.46 -18.02
C LEU A 340 -7.64 -11.66 -17.16
N GLU A 341 -7.15 -12.28 -16.09
CA GLU A 341 -6.19 -11.72 -15.15
C GLU A 341 -4.94 -12.59 -15.19
N ILE A 342 -3.77 -11.99 -15.44
CA ILE A 342 -2.48 -12.69 -15.48
C ILE A 342 -1.55 -12.04 -14.47
N CYS A 343 -1.07 -12.81 -13.49
CA CYS A 343 -0.04 -12.38 -12.56
C CYS A 343 1.31 -13.00 -12.93
N ASN A 344 2.20 -12.15 -13.45
CA ASN A 344 3.55 -12.53 -13.78
C ASN A 344 4.43 -12.50 -12.52
N LEU A 345 5.26 -13.52 -12.38
CA LEU A 345 6.18 -13.64 -11.25
C LEU A 345 7.30 -12.60 -11.35
N THR A 346 7.71 -12.05 -10.22
CA THR A 346 8.88 -11.17 -10.14
C THR A 346 10.18 -11.98 -10.19
N PRO A 347 11.33 -11.35 -10.53
CA PRO A 347 12.63 -12.04 -10.58
C PRO A 347 13.01 -12.73 -9.27
N ASP A 348 12.53 -12.22 -8.13
CA ASP A 348 12.79 -12.81 -6.80
C ASP A 348 12.09 -14.16 -6.58
N THR A 349 11.09 -14.45 -7.40
CA THR A 349 10.25 -15.67 -7.32
C THR A 349 10.68 -16.72 -8.36
N LEU A 350 11.41 -16.34 -9.40
CA LEU A 350 11.88 -17.22 -10.47
C LEU A 350 13.33 -17.68 -10.21
N THR A 351 13.54 -18.99 -10.09
CA THR A 351 14.87 -19.61 -9.97
C THR A 351 15.58 -19.80 -11.32
N SER A 352 14.83 -19.70 -12.43
CA SER A 352 15.32 -19.88 -13.80
C SER A 352 15.93 -18.59 -14.37
N ASN A 353 17.05 -18.73 -15.09
CA ASN A 353 17.72 -17.63 -15.81
C ASN A 353 17.13 -17.38 -17.23
N GLU A 354 16.10 -18.13 -17.63
CA GLU A 354 15.56 -18.11 -19.01
C GLU A 354 14.50 -17.02 -19.26
N VAL A 355 14.06 -16.28 -18.22
CA VAL A 355 13.02 -15.24 -18.32
C VAL A 355 13.63 -13.86 -18.11
N ASN A 356 13.28 -12.89 -18.97
CA ASN A 356 13.68 -11.49 -18.82
C ASN A 356 13.28 -10.98 -17.43
N LYS A 357 14.26 -10.48 -16.68
CA LYS A 357 14.07 -9.99 -15.32
C LYS A 357 13.60 -8.54 -15.37
N TRP A 358 12.37 -8.29 -14.95
CA TRP A 358 11.87 -6.92 -14.73
C TRP A 358 12.66 -6.24 -13.62
N ASP A 359 13.16 -5.04 -13.85
CA ASP A 359 13.64 -4.16 -12.79
C ASP A 359 12.43 -3.61 -12.01
N LEU A 360 12.43 -3.79 -10.69
CA LEU A 360 11.32 -3.39 -9.82
C LEU A 360 11.77 -2.29 -8.87
N THR A 361 11.10 -1.13 -8.95
CA THR A 361 11.13 -0.14 -7.87
C THR A 361 9.78 -0.09 -7.15
N LEU A 362 9.82 -0.09 -5.82
CA LEU A 362 8.65 0.08 -4.96
C LEU A 362 8.72 1.37 -4.15
N PHE A 363 7.65 2.15 -4.17
CA PHE A 363 7.48 3.36 -3.38
C PHE A 363 6.28 3.25 -2.45
N ASN A 364 6.47 3.65 -1.19
CA ASN A 364 5.40 3.75 -0.22
C ASN A 364 4.96 5.21 -0.05
N GLY A 365 3.66 5.46 -0.15
CA GLY A 365 3.10 6.80 -0.04
C GLY A 365 1.78 6.84 0.70
N GLN A 366 1.30 8.05 0.99
CA GLN A 366 0.04 8.27 1.72
C GLN A 366 -0.71 9.48 1.16
N TRP A 367 -2.03 9.35 1.07
CA TRP A 367 -2.97 10.45 0.92
C TRP A 367 -3.48 10.84 2.29
N ARG A 368 -3.20 12.08 2.70
CA ARG A 368 -3.64 12.64 3.98
C ARG A 368 -4.46 13.90 3.72
N ARG A 369 -5.65 13.94 4.32
CA ARG A 369 -6.54 15.09 4.29
C ARG A 369 -5.82 16.34 4.81
N GLY A 370 -5.93 17.45 4.05
CA GLY A 370 -5.24 18.70 4.37
C GLY A 370 -3.73 18.62 4.19
N SER A 371 -3.21 17.66 3.42
CA SER A 371 -1.81 17.63 3.04
C SER A 371 -1.69 17.04 1.65
N THR A 372 -1.59 15.71 1.51
CA THR A 372 -1.29 15.04 0.24
C THR A 372 -2.50 14.44 -0.48
N ALA A 373 -3.70 14.52 0.08
CA ALA A 373 -4.93 14.00 -0.53
C ALA A 373 -5.53 15.00 -1.54
N GLY A 374 -4.86 15.18 -2.69
CA GLY A 374 -5.17 16.21 -3.68
C GLY A 374 -6.34 15.90 -4.62
N GLY A 375 -6.79 14.65 -4.70
CA GLY A 375 -7.81 14.21 -5.68
C GLY A 375 -7.23 14.10 -7.10
N CYS A 376 -8.07 13.81 -8.09
CA CYS A 376 -7.65 13.66 -9.49
C CYS A 376 -7.56 15.00 -10.24
N GLN A 377 -7.21 14.96 -11.54
CA GLN A 377 -6.99 16.15 -12.39
C GLN A 377 -8.20 17.10 -12.48
N ASN A 378 -9.42 16.60 -12.23
CA ASN A 378 -10.64 17.40 -12.18
C ASN A 378 -10.57 18.46 -11.05
N TYR A 379 -9.75 18.23 -10.03
CA TYR A 379 -9.57 19.10 -8.87
C TYR A 379 -8.27 19.90 -8.97
N GLN A 380 -8.16 20.76 -9.98
CA GLN A 380 -6.93 21.51 -10.30
C GLN A 380 -6.34 22.32 -9.13
N ALA A 381 -7.18 22.76 -8.18
CA ALA A 381 -6.74 23.50 -7.01
C ALA A 381 -5.82 22.66 -6.10
N THR A 382 -6.09 21.36 -6.00
CA THR A 382 -5.49 20.46 -5.02
C THR A 382 -4.69 19.32 -5.66
N TYR A 383 -4.90 18.99 -6.94
CA TYR A 383 -4.25 17.87 -7.64
C TYR A 383 -2.72 17.84 -7.50
N TRP A 384 -2.09 19.01 -7.64
CA TRP A 384 -0.64 19.15 -7.55
C TRP A 384 -0.06 18.72 -6.20
N THR A 385 -0.87 18.71 -5.13
CA THR A 385 -0.44 18.36 -3.76
C THR A 385 -0.22 16.87 -3.52
N ASN A 386 -0.70 16.02 -4.43
CA ASN A 386 -0.47 14.58 -4.37
C ASN A 386 1.04 14.26 -4.36
N PRO A 387 1.45 13.11 -3.82
CA PRO A 387 2.83 12.65 -3.92
C PRO A 387 3.25 12.52 -5.39
N GLN A 388 4.53 12.77 -5.67
CA GLN A 388 5.07 12.80 -7.03
C GLN A 388 6.32 11.92 -7.11
N PHE A 389 6.41 11.11 -8.15
CA PHE A 389 7.51 10.16 -8.34
C PHE A 389 8.15 10.35 -9.71
N LYS A 390 9.46 10.49 -9.74
CA LYS A 390 10.24 10.62 -10.97
C LYS A 390 10.67 9.23 -11.46
N ILE A 391 10.53 9.00 -12.76
CA ILE A 391 11.05 7.83 -13.48
C ILE A 391 11.87 8.34 -14.64
N ARG A 392 13.07 7.82 -14.84
CA ARG A 392 13.95 8.13 -15.97
C ARG A 392 14.27 6.85 -16.72
N LEU A 393 13.95 6.87 -18.02
CA LEU A 393 14.10 5.78 -18.95
C LEU A 393 15.23 6.11 -19.93
N ASP A 394 16.39 5.49 -19.72
CA ASP A 394 17.61 5.73 -20.49
C ASP A 394 17.76 4.71 -21.64
N GLU A 395 17.43 3.43 -21.39
CA GLU A 395 17.64 2.31 -22.31
C GLU A 395 16.30 1.76 -22.84
N PRO A 396 16.14 1.57 -24.16
CA PRO A 396 14.93 1.04 -24.79
C PRO A 396 14.96 -0.49 -24.79
N ASP A 397 13.81 -1.09 -25.07
CA ASP A 397 13.65 -2.54 -25.11
C ASP A 397 14.40 -3.16 -26.31
N ASP A 398 14.76 -4.44 -26.20
CA ASP A 398 15.49 -5.16 -27.25
C ASP A 398 14.58 -5.48 -28.46
N ASP A 399 13.27 -5.65 -28.21
CA ASP A 399 12.29 -6.02 -29.22
C ASP A 399 11.49 -4.79 -29.73
N HIS A 400 11.70 -4.42 -30.99
CA HIS A 400 10.97 -3.34 -31.68
C HIS A 400 9.53 -3.72 -32.11
N GLU A 401 8.92 -4.75 -31.52
CA GLU A 401 7.54 -5.14 -31.85
C GLU A 401 6.55 -4.07 -31.37
N GLY A 402 6.07 -3.22 -32.29
CA GLY A 402 4.86 -2.42 -32.12
C GLY A 402 4.94 -0.93 -32.42
N SER A 403 6.13 -0.35 -32.66
CA SER A 403 6.25 1.04 -33.13
C SER A 403 7.16 1.08 -34.35
N LEU A 404 6.56 1.25 -35.52
CA LEU A 404 7.25 1.28 -36.80
C LEU A 404 8.27 2.43 -36.98
N ASN A 405 8.67 3.21 -35.96
CA ASN A 405 9.66 4.29 -36.13
C ASN A 405 10.41 4.87 -34.91
N GLU A 406 10.18 4.45 -33.65
CA GLU A 406 10.94 5.02 -32.50
C GLU A 406 11.27 4.00 -31.40
N PRO A 407 12.50 4.02 -30.83
CA PRO A 407 12.89 3.13 -29.74
C PRO A 407 12.15 3.50 -28.44
N CYS A 408 11.33 2.58 -27.95
CA CYS A 408 10.53 2.75 -26.74
C CYS A 408 11.07 1.90 -25.58
N CYS A 409 10.69 2.29 -24.37
CA CYS A 409 10.95 1.57 -23.13
C CYS A 409 9.60 1.07 -22.59
N THR A 410 9.50 -0.22 -22.30
CA THR A 410 8.28 -0.81 -21.73
C THR A 410 8.34 -0.71 -20.21
N ILE A 411 7.31 -0.07 -19.65
CA ILE A 411 7.08 -0.03 -18.22
C ILE A 411 5.68 -0.55 -17.88
N LEU A 412 5.55 -1.06 -16.68
CA LEU A 412 4.30 -1.47 -16.09
C LEU A 412 4.22 -0.85 -14.69
N VAL A 413 3.24 0.02 -14.51
CA VAL A 413 3.06 0.77 -13.26
C VAL A 413 1.84 0.21 -12.54
N GLY A 414 1.99 -0.10 -11.25
CA GLY A 414 0.93 -0.63 -10.39
C GLY A 414 0.73 0.26 -9.16
N LEU A 415 -0.48 0.74 -8.92
CA LEU A 415 -0.83 1.53 -7.74
C LEU A 415 -1.80 0.76 -6.85
N MET A 416 -1.32 0.36 -5.66
CA MET A 416 -2.10 -0.38 -4.67
C MET A 416 -2.50 0.48 -3.48
N GLN A 417 -3.73 0.35 -3.00
CA GLN A 417 -4.15 0.89 -1.69
C GLN A 417 -4.01 -0.16 -0.58
N LYS A 418 -3.43 0.24 0.56
CA LYS A 418 -3.09 -0.66 1.68
C LYS A 418 -4.23 -0.84 2.69
N ASN A 419 -4.31 -2.03 3.28
CA ASN A 419 -5.10 -2.37 4.49
C ASN A 419 -6.63 -2.18 4.38
N ARG A 420 -7.19 -2.00 3.19
CA ARG A 420 -8.62 -1.69 3.02
C ARG A 420 -9.56 -2.81 3.47
N ARG A 421 -9.18 -4.07 3.28
CA ARG A 421 -9.97 -5.23 3.75
C ARG A 421 -10.16 -5.21 5.27
N ARG A 422 -9.08 -4.93 6.03
CA ARG A 422 -9.11 -4.79 7.49
C ARG A 422 -9.99 -3.63 7.97
N GLN A 423 -10.17 -2.61 7.13
CA GLN A 423 -10.98 -1.43 7.42
C GLN A 423 -12.47 -1.61 7.06
N LYS A 424 -12.86 -2.68 6.34
CA LYS A 424 -14.28 -2.99 6.05
C LYS A 424 -15.13 -3.10 7.31
N ARG A 425 -14.56 -3.64 8.41
CA ARG A 425 -15.24 -3.70 9.73
C ARG A 425 -15.58 -2.32 10.32
N MET A 426 -14.88 -1.27 9.88
CA MET A 426 -15.12 0.12 10.26
C MET A 426 -16.02 0.85 9.26
N GLY A 427 -16.58 0.14 8.28
CA GLY A 427 -17.41 0.70 7.21
C GLY A 427 -16.62 1.38 6.09
N GLU A 428 -15.28 1.25 6.05
CA GLU A 428 -14.48 1.80 4.96
C GLU A 428 -14.50 0.88 3.73
N ALA A 429 -14.66 1.48 2.56
CA ALA A 429 -14.60 0.80 1.26
C ALA A 429 -13.28 1.07 0.54
N LEU A 430 -13.03 0.35 -0.54
CA LEU A 430 -11.97 0.69 -1.49
C LEU A 430 -12.20 2.11 -2.03
N LEU A 431 -11.13 2.90 -2.09
CA LEU A 431 -11.18 4.20 -2.76
C LEU A 431 -11.09 4.03 -4.27
N SER A 432 -11.69 4.96 -5.03
CA SER A 432 -11.41 5.09 -6.46
C SER A 432 -10.00 5.65 -6.63
N ILE A 433 -9.08 4.85 -7.15
CA ILE A 433 -7.67 5.22 -7.30
C ILE A 433 -7.25 5.21 -8.78
N GLY A 434 -6.21 5.97 -9.07
CA GLY A 434 -5.63 6.12 -10.41
C GLY A 434 -4.34 6.92 -10.38
N TYR A 435 -3.63 6.95 -11.49
CA TYR A 435 -2.40 7.74 -11.63
C TYR A 435 -2.28 8.36 -13.02
N SER A 436 -1.44 9.37 -13.14
CA SER A 436 -1.11 10.01 -14.41
C SER A 436 0.40 10.19 -14.54
N LEU A 437 0.91 9.98 -15.75
CA LEU A 437 2.30 10.15 -16.13
C LEU A 437 2.44 11.41 -16.97
N TYR A 438 3.37 12.27 -16.63
CA TYR A 438 3.73 13.46 -17.40
C TYR A 438 5.17 13.36 -17.87
N GLN A 439 5.42 13.66 -19.14
CA GLN A 439 6.80 13.82 -19.61
C GLN A 439 7.36 15.16 -19.11
N VAL A 440 8.60 15.17 -18.63
CA VAL A 440 9.24 16.36 -18.08
C VAL A 440 10.59 16.59 -18.75
N THR A 441 10.84 17.81 -19.21
CA THR A 441 12.08 18.20 -19.94
C THR A 441 12.96 19.18 -19.16
N PHE A 442 12.40 19.94 -18.22
CA PHE A 442 13.12 21.05 -17.55
C PHE A 442 13.72 20.68 -16.17
N LEU A 443 13.56 19.44 -15.70
CA LEU A 443 14.08 18.98 -14.40
C LEU A 443 15.54 18.49 -14.47
N GLU A 444 16.19 18.54 -15.63
CA GLU A 444 17.56 18.04 -15.84
C GLU A 444 18.60 18.66 -14.89
N ASN A 445 18.37 19.91 -14.43
CA ASN A 445 19.27 20.63 -13.52
C ASN A 445 18.81 20.69 -12.04
N ASN A 446 17.60 20.18 -11.72
CA ASN A 446 17.08 20.17 -10.34
C ASN A 446 16.20 18.93 -10.13
N THR A 447 16.80 17.89 -9.55
CA THR A 447 16.21 16.55 -9.46
C THR A 447 15.09 16.39 -8.43
N ASP A 448 14.88 17.35 -7.52
CA ASP A 448 13.98 17.17 -6.36
C ASP A 448 12.77 18.14 -6.30
N ILE A 449 12.57 18.98 -7.32
CA ILE A 449 11.52 20.01 -7.26
C ILE A 449 10.14 19.37 -7.45
N HIS A 450 9.32 19.39 -6.39
CA HIS A 450 7.89 19.09 -6.50
C HIS A 450 7.20 20.13 -7.35
N VAL A 451 6.46 19.62 -8.32
CA VAL A 451 5.91 20.39 -9.41
C VAL A 451 4.62 21.07 -8.97
N ASN A 452 4.48 22.36 -9.30
CA ASN A 452 3.38 23.20 -8.81
C ASN A 452 2.13 23.17 -9.72
N ARG A 453 1.06 23.81 -9.27
CA ARG A 453 -0.21 23.94 -10.00
C ARG A 453 -0.07 24.44 -11.44
N ALA A 454 0.85 25.37 -11.71
CA ALA A 454 1.00 25.97 -13.03
C ALA A 454 1.50 24.98 -14.09
N PHE A 455 2.30 23.99 -13.70
CA PHE A 455 2.74 22.93 -14.60
C PHE A 455 1.57 22.05 -15.05
N PHE A 456 0.76 21.55 -14.11
CA PHE A 456 -0.36 20.66 -14.42
C PHE A 456 -1.46 21.35 -15.22
N ALA A 457 -1.57 22.68 -15.11
CA ALA A 457 -2.46 23.47 -15.96
C ALA A 457 -1.96 23.60 -17.42
N ARG A 458 -0.65 23.46 -17.66
CA ARG A 458 -0.02 23.66 -18.98
C ARG A 458 0.33 22.37 -19.70
N ASN A 459 0.50 21.26 -18.96
CA ASN A 459 0.99 20.00 -19.50
C ASN A 459 -0.12 18.94 -19.45
N GLN A 460 -0.25 18.18 -20.54
CA GLN A 460 -1.13 17.02 -20.60
C GLN A 460 -0.37 15.76 -20.17
N PRO A 461 -1.05 14.77 -19.57
CA PRO A 461 -0.40 13.51 -19.25
C PRO A 461 0.00 12.77 -20.54
N ALA A 462 1.23 12.24 -20.56
CA ALA A 462 1.71 11.33 -21.59
C ALA A 462 0.95 9.99 -21.54
N ALA A 463 0.56 9.56 -20.34
CA ALA A 463 -0.27 8.38 -20.13
C ALA A 463 -1.04 8.48 -18.80
N ARG A 464 -2.13 7.73 -18.66
CA ARG A 464 -2.94 7.69 -17.42
C ARG A 464 -3.72 6.38 -17.33
N THR A 465 -4.14 6.04 -16.12
CA THR A 465 -5.12 4.97 -15.89
C THR A 465 -6.53 5.48 -16.22
N ASP A 466 -7.23 4.83 -17.16
CA ASP A 466 -8.60 5.18 -17.52
C ASP A 466 -9.54 3.98 -17.35
N PRO A 467 -10.67 4.09 -16.60
CA PRO A 467 -11.04 5.11 -15.61
C PRO A 467 -10.47 4.85 -14.19
N TYR A 468 -10.68 5.79 -13.26
CA TYR A 468 -10.43 5.55 -11.82
C TYR A 468 -11.40 4.47 -11.32
N VAL A 469 -10.88 3.43 -10.67
CA VAL A 469 -11.69 2.27 -10.28
C VAL A 469 -11.54 1.96 -8.79
N ASN A 470 -12.59 1.35 -8.23
CA ASN A 470 -12.65 0.89 -6.85
C ASN A 470 -12.02 -0.51 -6.70
N LEU A 471 -10.76 -0.65 -7.11
CA LEU A 471 -9.99 -1.88 -6.98
C LEU A 471 -8.86 -1.70 -5.97
N ARG A 472 -8.34 -2.81 -5.43
CA ARG A 472 -7.17 -2.77 -4.55
C ARG A 472 -5.95 -2.25 -5.30
N GLU A 473 -5.73 -2.72 -6.52
CA GLU A 473 -4.66 -2.28 -7.42
C GLU A 473 -5.24 -1.76 -8.73
N VAL A 474 -4.61 -0.73 -9.29
CA VAL A 474 -4.75 -0.35 -10.70
C VAL A 474 -3.38 -0.44 -11.37
N SER A 475 -3.29 -1.20 -12.46
CA SER A 475 -2.05 -1.39 -13.20
C SER A 475 -2.25 -1.12 -14.70
N SER A 476 -1.20 -0.64 -15.37
CA SER A 476 -1.22 -0.43 -16.82
C SER A 476 0.16 -0.53 -17.44
N ARG A 477 0.26 -1.32 -18.51
CA ARG A 477 1.45 -1.45 -19.36
C ARG A 477 1.51 -0.30 -20.34
N MET A 478 2.68 0.33 -20.45
CA MET A 478 2.91 1.50 -21.29
C MET A 478 4.24 1.35 -22.03
N LYS A 479 4.27 1.73 -23.31
CA LYS A 479 5.51 1.93 -24.08
C LYS A 479 5.76 3.42 -24.20
N LEU A 480 6.86 3.89 -23.62
CA LEU A 480 7.20 5.31 -23.57
C LEU A 480 8.53 5.56 -24.28
N PRO A 481 8.70 6.69 -24.99
CA PRO A 481 10.01 7.11 -25.47
C PRO A 481 11.03 7.25 -24.33
N ARG A 482 12.31 7.31 -24.68
CA ARG A 482 13.35 7.65 -23.71
C ARG A 482 13.10 9.05 -23.15
N GLY A 483 13.30 9.22 -21.84
CA GLY A 483 13.12 10.51 -21.18
C GLY A 483 12.79 10.42 -19.70
N GLU A 484 12.44 11.56 -19.12
CA GLU A 484 12.03 11.69 -17.73
C GLU A 484 10.51 11.85 -17.63
N TYR A 485 9.93 11.13 -16.67
CA TYR A 485 8.50 11.05 -16.45
C TYR A 485 8.18 11.29 -14.98
N LEU A 486 7.03 11.92 -14.73
CA LEU A 486 6.48 12.18 -13.41
C LEU A 486 5.19 11.38 -13.23
N VAL A 487 5.17 10.45 -12.28
CA VAL A 487 3.97 9.71 -11.86
C VAL A 487 3.31 10.42 -10.69
N VAL A 488 2.02 10.71 -10.84
CA VAL A 488 1.19 11.33 -9.79
C VAL A 488 0.04 10.38 -9.43
N PRO A 489 0.20 9.55 -8.39
CA PRO A 489 -0.87 8.71 -7.87
C PRO A 489 -1.85 9.51 -7.02
N SER A 490 -3.15 9.30 -7.27
CA SER A 490 -4.20 10.02 -6.55
C SER A 490 -5.46 9.18 -6.35
N THR A 491 -6.30 9.62 -5.42
CA THR A 491 -7.69 9.20 -5.34
C THR A 491 -8.53 10.04 -6.29
N PHE A 492 -9.72 9.58 -6.67
CA PHE A 492 -10.61 10.36 -7.52
C PHE A 492 -11.02 11.66 -6.82
N GLU A 493 -11.65 11.55 -5.65
CA GLU A 493 -12.02 12.71 -4.83
C GLU A 493 -10.86 13.18 -3.96
N PRO A 494 -10.72 14.49 -3.70
CA PRO A 494 -9.76 15.02 -2.74
C PRO A 494 -10.14 14.64 -1.30
N TYR A 495 -9.21 14.88 -0.36
CA TYR A 495 -9.42 14.72 1.08
C TYR A 495 -9.69 13.29 1.57
N LYS A 496 -9.53 12.28 0.71
CA LYS A 496 -9.61 10.87 1.11
C LYS A 496 -8.30 10.43 1.73
N ASN A 497 -8.38 9.89 2.94
CA ASN A 497 -7.21 9.33 3.62
C ASN A 497 -6.92 7.92 3.08
N GLY A 498 -5.66 7.63 2.82
CA GLY A 498 -5.23 6.29 2.41
C GLY A 498 -3.73 6.14 2.43
N GLU A 499 -3.29 4.89 2.49
CA GLU A 499 -1.89 4.51 2.30
C GLU A 499 -1.80 3.71 1.02
N PHE A 500 -0.72 3.88 0.27
CA PHE A 500 -0.54 3.21 -1.01
C PHE A 500 0.88 2.71 -1.21
N CYS A 501 1.02 1.79 -2.17
CA CYS A 501 2.26 1.29 -2.70
C CYS A 501 2.23 1.51 -4.22
N LEU A 502 3.20 2.25 -4.75
CA LEU A 502 3.41 2.44 -6.18
C LEU A 502 4.57 1.54 -6.61
N ARG A 503 4.33 0.66 -7.58
CA ARG A 503 5.30 -0.28 -8.12
C ARG A 503 5.57 0.09 -9.57
N VAL A 504 6.85 0.15 -9.94
CA VAL A 504 7.30 0.43 -11.30
C VAL A 504 8.14 -0.75 -11.73
N PHE A 505 7.67 -1.46 -12.73
CA PHE A 505 8.37 -2.54 -13.41
C PHE A 505 8.86 -2.02 -14.75
N SER A 506 10.15 -2.17 -15.04
CA SER A 506 10.73 -1.80 -16.33
C SER A 506 11.54 -2.95 -16.91
N GLU A 507 11.50 -3.12 -18.24
CA GLU A 507 12.24 -4.19 -18.91
C GLU A 507 13.76 -3.97 -18.82
N LYS A 508 14.18 -2.71 -18.98
CA LYS A 508 15.54 -2.23 -18.71
C LYS A 508 15.57 -1.47 -17.38
N GLN A 509 16.75 -1.31 -16.80
CA GLN A 509 16.92 -0.60 -15.53
C GLN A 509 16.41 0.84 -15.64
N ALA A 510 15.48 1.21 -14.76
CA ALA A 510 14.95 2.57 -14.70
C ALA A 510 15.48 3.30 -13.47
N LYS A 511 15.90 4.56 -13.63
CA LYS A 511 16.26 5.38 -12.47
C LYS A 511 14.99 6.01 -11.91
N THR A 512 14.72 5.78 -10.64
CA THR A 512 13.48 6.21 -10.01
C THR A 512 13.78 6.99 -8.72
N GLN A 513 12.97 8.00 -8.41
CA GLN A 513 13.16 8.85 -7.24
C GLN A 513 11.82 9.40 -6.74
N MET A 514 11.59 9.38 -5.42
CA MET A 514 10.48 10.14 -4.83
C MET A 514 10.84 11.62 -4.81
N ILE A 515 9.98 12.46 -5.39
CA ILE A 515 10.19 13.91 -5.37
C ILE A 515 9.71 14.43 -4.02
N GLY A 516 10.60 15.09 -3.30
CA GLY A 516 10.23 15.75 -2.06
C GLY A 516 11.03 15.35 -0.83
N ASP A 517 11.97 14.42 -0.95
CA ASP A 517 12.59 13.81 0.24
C ASP A 517 13.74 14.62 0.84
N VAL A 518 14.32 15.60 0.14
CA VAL A 518 15.42 16.40 0.70
C VAL A 518 14.90 17.57 1.51
N VAL A 519 15.22 17.54 2.81
CA VAL A 519 14.97 18.63 3.74
C VAL A 519 16.22 19.50 3.86
N ALA A 520 16.19 20.73 3.33
CA ALA A 520 17.19 21.75 3.66
C ALA A 520 16.53 23.05 4.13
N ALA A 521 17.17 23.66 5.12
CA ALA A 521 16.72 24.88 5.77
C ALA A 521 17.86 25.89 5.85
N LYS A 522 17.61 27.18 5.60
CA LYS A 522 18.53 28.25 6.01
C LYS A 522 17.71 29.28 6.79
N PRO A 523 17.48 29.06 8.09
CA PRO A 523 16.65 29.94 8.89
C PRO A 523 17.09 31.40 8.79
N TYR A 524 16.14 32.31 8.86
CA TYR A 524 16.45 33.73 8.89
C TYR A 524 17.11 34.10 10.22
N GLU A 525 18.39 34.44 10.18
CA GLU A 525 19.16 34.90 11.33
C GLU A 525 19.46 36.39 11.16
N PRO A 526 18.65 37.29 11.75
CA PRO A 526 19.01 38.70 11.78
C PRO A 526 20.23 38.89 12.69
N HIS A 527 21.25 39.59 12.18
CA HIS A 527 22.35 40.05 13.01
C HIS A 527 21.90 41.34 13.68
N VAL A 528 21.83 41.34 15.01
CA VAL A 528 21.37 42.48 15.81
C VAL A 528 22.47 42.84 16.78
N ASP A 529 23.05 44.03 16.60
CA ASP A 529 23.94 44.62 17.57
C ASP A 529 23.19 45.61 18.47
N ASN A 530 23.76 45.92 19.64
CA ASN A 530 23.22 46.95 20.55
C ASN A 530 23.04 48.33 19.89
N LYS A 531 23.70 48.59 18.76
CA LYS A 531 23.57 49.83 17.98
C LYS A 531 22.34 49.86 17.07
N ASP A 532 21.74 48.71 16.77
CA ASP A 532 20.58 48.56 15.89
C ASP A 532 19.24 48.65 16.64
N THR A 533 19.30 49.03 17.92
CA THR A 533 18.12 49.22 18.78
C THR A 533 17.83 50.71 18.95
N ASP A 534 16.84 51.19 18.21
CA ASP A 534 16.34 52.56 18.31
C ASP A 534 15.85 52.88 19.74
N ASP A 535 16.00 54.13 20.17
CA ASP A 535 15.63 54.56 21.54
C ASP A 535 14.14 54.33 21.85
N GLU A 536 13.28 54.37 20.84
CA GLU A 536 11.86 54.05 20.96
C GLU A 536 11.64 52.56 21.32
N PHE A 537 12.44 51.65 20.75
CA PHE A 537 12.38 50.23 21.05
C PHE A 537 12.95 49.91 22.44
N LYS A 538 14.01 50.61 22.86
CA LYS A 538 14.55 50.51 24.22
C LYS A 538 13.55 50.98 25.27
N THR A 539 12.84 52.06 24.98
CA THR A 539 11.78 52.58 25.86
C THR A 539 10.62 51.60 25.96
N LEU A 540 10.26 50.94 24.85
CA LEU A 540 9.25 49.88 24.84
C LEU A 540 9.71 48.68 25.66
N PHE A 541 10.96 48.24 25.50
CA PHE A 541 11.55 47.14 26.26
C PHE A 541 11.56 47.42 27.77
N GLN A 542 12.06 48.59 28.19
CA GLN A 542 12.09 48.98 29.61
C GLN A 542 10.71 49.04 30.26
N LYS A 543 9.68 49.43 29.49
CA LYS A 543 8.29 49.41 29.97
C LYS A 543 7.74 47.99 30.18
N LEU A 544 8.36 46.98 29.57
CA LEU A 544 7.91 45.60 29.57
C LEU A 544 8.66 44.73 30.56
N SER A 545 9.99 44.88 30.63
CA SER A 545 10.82 44.16 31.59
C SER A 545 10.77 44.77 32.99
N GLY A 546 10.46 46.06 33.13
CA GLY A 546 10.48 46.70 34.45
C GLY A 546 11.90 46.80 35.01
N GLU A 547 12.09 46.48 36.29
CA GLU A 547 13.36 46.72 37.00
C GLU A 547 14.45 45.68 36.71
N ASP A 548 14.08 44.45 36.31
CA ASP A 548 15.03 43.35 36.08
C ASP A 548 15.66 43.37 34.69
N SER A 549 15.19 44.24 33.79
CA SER A 549 15.67 44.39 32.41
C SER A 549 15.62 43.09 31.58
N GLU A 550 14.76 42.14 31.95
CA GLU A 550 14.55 40.86 31.28
C GLU A 550 13.06 40.66 30.97
N VAL A 551 12.72 40.04 29.83
CA VAL A 551 11.31 39.80 29.46
C VAL A 551 10.94 38.34 29.71
N THR A 552 9.96 38.12 30.59
CA THR A 552 9.41 36.79 30.88
C THR A 552 8.39 36.33 29.84
N ALA A 553 8.07 35.02 29.84
CA ALA A 553 7.05 34.46 28.94
C ALA A 553 5.66 35.12 29.09
N VAL A 554 5.29 35.54 30.31
CA VAL A 554 3.98 36.14 30.60
C VAL A 554 3.92 37.58 30.07
N GLU A 555 5.00 38.34 30.23
CA GLU A 555 5.13 39.69 29.67
C GLU A 555 5.15 39.66 28.14
N LEU A 556 5.90 38.72 27.56
CA LEU A 556 5.93 38.47 26.12
C LEU A 556 4.53 38.15 25.57
N GLN A 557 3.78 37.28 26.24
CA GLN A 557 2.41 36.94 25.86
C GLN A 557 1.51 38.19 25.87
N THR A 558 1.60 38.99 26.95
CA THR A 558 0.76 40.17 27.14
C THR A 558 0.98 41.18 26.02
N ILE A 559 2.23 41.49 25.69
CA ILE A 559 2.50 42.47 24.63
C ILE A 559 2.10 41.96 23.25
N LEU A 560 2.43 40.70 22.92
CA LEU A 560 2.10 40.15 21.61
C LEU A 560 0.57 40.13 21.40
N ASN A 561 -0.20 39.82 22.44
CA ASN A 561 -1.66 39.86 22.39
C ASN A 561 -2.21 41.28 22.28
N GLN A 562 -1.62 42.27 22.96
CA GLN A 562 -2.01 43.68 22.77
C GLN A 562 -1.74 44.17 21.35
N VAL A 563 -0.64 43.72 20.73
CA VAL A 563 -0.28 44.06 19.35
C VAL A 563 -1.21 43.37 18.35
N LEU A 564 -1.55 42.09 18.59
CA LEU A 564 -2.51 41.35 17.76
C LEU A 564 -3.93 41.91 17.87
N ALA A 565 -4.39 42.30 19.07
CA ALA A 565 -5.73 42.84 19.28
C ALA A 565 -6.01 44.14 18.48
N LYS A 566 -4.95 44.87 18.11
CA LYS A 566 -5.05 46.08 17.27
C LYS A 566 -5.15 45.77 15.78
N ARG A 567 -4.94 44.52 15.36
CA ARG A 567 -4.94 44.07 13.96
C ARG A 567 -6.24 43.32 13.63
N LYS A 568 -6.98 43.82 12.64
CA LYS A 568 -8.23 43.19 12.15
C LYS A 568 -8.02 42.22 11.00
N ASP A 569 -6.82 42.25 10.43
CA ASP A 569 -6.37 41.49 9.26
C ASP A 569 -5.86 40.08 9.60
N ILE A 570 -5.88 39.70 10.88
CA ILE A 570 -5.39 38.40 11.36
C ILE A 570 -6.43 37.80 12.29
N LYS A 571 -6.78 36.54 12.08
CA LYS A 571 -7.63 35.79 13.01
C LYS A 571 -6.72 34.92 13.87
N SER A 572 -6.71 35.20 15.17
CA SER A 572 -6.04 34.38 16.18
C SER A 572 -6.74 34.60 17.52
N ASP A 573 -6.76 33.56 18.35
CA ASP A 573 -7.26 33.61 19.74
C ASP A 573 -6.23 34.25 20.70
N GLY A 574 -5.11 34.74 20.16
CA GLY A 574 -3.96 35.25 20.88
C GLY A 574 -2.84 34.22 21.00
N PHE A 575 -1.62 34.68 21.27
CA PHE A 575 -0.48 33.84 21.54
C PHE A 575 -0.66 33.01 22.80
N ASN A 576 -0.39 31.72 22.68
CA ASN A 576 -0.36 30.81 23.81
C ASN A 576 0.93 31.02 24.63
N ILE A 577 0.84 30.89 25.96
CA ILE A 577 1.99 30.98 26.85
C ILE A 577 3.07 29.94 26.49
N ASN A 578 2.67 28.77 25.98
CA ASN A 578 3.60 27.74 25.53
C ASN A 578 4.36 28.18 24.27
N THR A 579 3.70 28.87 23.33
CA THR A 579 4.36 29.47 22.16
C THR A 579 5.40 30.51 22.60
N CYS A 580 5.05 31.37 23.56
CA CYS A 580 5.99 32.35 24.12
C CYS A 580 7.19 31.67 24.80
N ARG A 581 6.99 30.55 25.52
CA ARG A 581 8.09 29.76 26.10
C ARG A 581 8.98 29.13 25.02
N GLU A 582 8.41 28.60 23.94
CA GLU A 582 9.18 28.08 22.80
C GLU A 582 10.00 29.18 22.12
N MET A 583 9.45 30.40 21.97
CA MET A 583 10.18 31.56 21.44
C MET A 583 11.38 31.94 22.30
N ILE A 584 11.19 31.98 23.63
CA ILE A 584 12.27 32.28 24.57
C ILE A 584 13.33 31.19 24.46
N SER A 585 12.95 29.91 24.51
CA SER A 585 13.91 28.80 24.43
C SER A 585 14.73 28.75 23.13
N LEU A 586 14.27 29.36 22.04
CA LEU A 586 15.03 29.45 20.79
C LEU A 586 16.15 30.51 20.86
N LEU A 587 15.92 31.59 21.61
CA LEU A 587 16.78 32.78 21.59
C LEU A 587 17.59 32.96 22.87
N ASP A 588 17.11 32.39 23.98
CA ASP A 588 17.77 32.35 25.27
C ASP A 588 19.07 31.53 25.17
N THR A 589 20.16 32.26 24.94
CA THR A 589 21.50 31.66 24.82
C THR A 589 22.21 31.52 26.15
N ASN A 590 21.80 32.28 27.17
CA ASN A 590 22.39 32.31 28.50
C ASN A 590 21.72 31.33 29.49
N GLY A 591 20.57 30.74 29.12
CA GLY A 591 19.81 29.80 29.93
C GLY A 591 19.01 30.46 31.06
N SER A 592 18.74 31.75 30.95
CA SER A 592 18.01 32.56 31.95
C SER A 592 16.53 32.19 32.06
N GLY A 593 15.94 31.66 30.99
CA GLY A 593 14.50 31.49 30.85
C GLY A 593 13.75 32.80 30.55
N THR A 594 14.47 33.87 30.24
CA THR A 594 13.96 35.21 29.92
C THR A 594 14.65 35.74 28.64
N LEU A 595 14.28 36.94 28.18
CA LEU A 595 14.90 37.59 27.01
C LEU A 595 15.55 38.92 27.39
N GLU A 596 16.83 39.06 27.08
CA GLU A 596 17.53 40.34 27.12
C GLU A 596 17.17 41.24 25.92
N LEU A 597 17.56 42.51 25.95
CA LEU A 597 17.21 43.50 24.92
C LEU A 597 17.53 43.05 23.48
N VAL A 598 18.72 42.48 23.26
CA VAL A 598 19.16 42.02 21.93
C VAL A 598 18.38 40.79 21.48
N GLU A 599 18.14 39.85 22.39
CA GLU A 599 17.36 38.63 22.13
C GLU A 599 15.90 38.98 21.82
N PHE A 600 15.30 39.92 22.58
CA PHE A 600 13.96 40.44 22.34
C PHE A 600 13.85 41.17 21.00
N LYS A 601 14.84 42.00 20.63
CA LYS A 601 14.87 42.66 19.31
C LYS A 601 14.96 41.64 18.17
N THR A 602 15.79 40.61 18.34
CA THR A 602 15.94 39.49 17.39
C THR A 602 14.60 38.75 17.22
N LEU A 603 13.90 38.45 18.32
CA LEU A 603 12.57 37.85 18.29
C LEU A 603 11.57 38.72 17.53
N TRP A 604 11.57 40.02 17.82
CA TRP A 604 10.65 40.96 17.21
C TRP A 604 10.82 41.04 15.69
N MET A 605 12.07 41.12 15.19
CA MET A 605 12.37 41.08 13.76
C MET A 605 11.88 39.78 13.11
N LYS A 606 12.05 38.63 13.78
CA LYS A 606 11.56 37.33 13.30
C LYS A 606 10.03 37.31 13.22
N ILE A 607 9.32 37.75 14.26
CA ILE A 607 7.86 37.82 14.28
C ILE A 607 7.35 38.75 13.16
N GLN A 608 7.99 39.90 12.94
CA GLN A 608 7.64 40.81 11.84
C GLN A 608 7.84 40.17 10.46
N LYS A 609 8.93 39.41 10.27
CA LYS A 609 9.15 38.67 9.03
C LYS A 609 8.09 37.58 8.83
N TYR A 610 7.79 36.79 9.85
CA TYR A 610 6.76 35.75 9.79
C TYR A 610 5.37 36.36 9.53
N LEU A 611 5.08 37.52 10.14
CA LEU A 611 3.87 38.28 9.87
C LEU A 611 3.75 38.72 8.41
N ALA A 612 4.85 39.24 7.83
CA ALA A 612 4.87 39.64 6.42
C ALA A 612 4.62 38.46 5.49
N ILE A 613 5.19 37.30 5.82
CA ILE A 613 5.00 36.06 5.05
C ILE A 613 3.59 35.56 5.18
N TYR A 614 3.06 35.46 6.39
CA TYR A 614 1.69 35.00 6.67
C TYR A 614 0.67 35.78 5.84
N LYS A 615 0.79 37.11 5.81
CA LYS A 615 -0.07 37.98 4.99
C LYS A 615 0.13 37.82 3.49
N LYS A 616 1.36 37.54 3.05
CA LYS A 616 1.67 37.35 1.64
C LYS A 616 1.07 36.05 1.09
N VAL A 617 0.99 35.01 1.94
CA VAL A 617 0.51 33.69 1.52
C VAL A 617 -0.98 33.49 1.68
N ASP A 618 -1.62 34.19 2.62
CA ASP A 618 -3.08 34.25 2.82
C ASP A 618 -3.72 34.91 1.59
N SER A 619 -3.95 34.09 0.56
CA SER A 619 -4.36 34.54 -0.77
C SER A 619 -5.87 34.78 -0.83
N ASP A 620 -6.61 34.13 0.06
CA ASP A 620 -8.06 34.27 0.20
C ASP A 620 -8.48 35.31 1.23
N TYR A 621 -7.51 35.96 1.89
CA TYR A 621 -7.72 36.97 2.94
C TYR A 621 -8.62 36.44 4.07
N SER A 622 -8.56 35.14 4.35
CA SER A 622 -9.36 34.51 5.38
C SER A 622 -8.89 34.90 6.79
N GLY A 623 -7.66 35.40 6.93
CA GLY A 623 -6.98 35.68 8.20
C GLY A 623 -6.38 34.43 8.84
N THR A 624 -6.48 33.27 8.19
CA THR A 624 -5.93 31.97 8.56
C THR A 624 -5.16 31.40 7.37
N ILE A 625 -4.20 30.50 7.60
CA ILE A 625 -3.55 29.80 6.48
C ILE A 625 -4.05 28.36 6.39
N ASP A 626 -4.41 27.92 5.19
CA ASP A 626 -4.71 26.51 4.96
C ASP A 626 -3.42 25.68 4.74
N SER A 627 -3.58 24.38 4.52
CA SER A 627 -2.42 23.51 4.25
C SER A 627 -1.63 23.86 2.99
N HIS A 628 -2.26 24.43 1.96
CA HIS A 628 -1.62 24.82 0.71
C HIS A 628 -0.81 26.10 0.91
N GLU A 629 -1.39 27.06 1.61
CA GLU A 629 -0.76 28.33 1.97
C GLU A 629 0.41 28.10 2.92
N MET A 630 0.29 27.15 3.86
CA MET A 630 1.40 26.74 4.72
C MET A 630 2.60 26.20 3.92
N ARG A 631 2.38 25.47 2.83
CA ARG A 631 3.49 25.03 1.94
C ARG A 631 4.21 26.21 1.31
N ASN A 632 3.45 27.21 0.85
CA ASN A 632 4.02 28.43 0.29
C ASN A 632 4.73 29.24 1.40
N ALA A 633 4.19 29.28 2.61
CA ALA A 633 4.76 29.98 3.75
C ALA A 633 6.14 29.42 4.12
N LEU A 634 6.27 28.10 4.19
CA LEU A 634 7.55 27.43 4.47
C LEU A 634 8.60 27.75 3.39
N ARG A 635 8.20 27.82 2.12
CA ARG A 635 9.08 28.19 1.00
C ARG A 635 9.57 29.64 1.13
N GLU A 636 8.68 30.56 1.49
CA GLU A 636 8.99 31.99 1.66
C GLU A 636 9.75 32.29 2.97
N ALA A 637 9.53 31.51 4.03
CA ALA A 637 10.11 31.72 5.37
C ALA A 637 11.61 31.46 5.50
N GLY A 638 12.23 31.03 4.42
CA GLY A 638 13.45 31.70 4.02
C GLY A 638 14.53 30.74 3.62
N GLU A 639 14.84 30.63 2.33
CA GLU A 639 15.96 29.79 1.90
C GLU A 639 15.93 28.37 2.51
N TYR A 640 14.73 27.89 2.90
CA TYR A 640 14.40 26.49 3.00
C TYR A 640 14.38 26.00 1.57
N ALA A 641 15.55 25.65 1.06
CA ALA A 641 15.67 24.67 0.02
C ALA A 641 15.20 23.31 0.59
N ALA A 642 13.91 23.21 0.92
CA ALA A 642 13.12 22.11 0.41
C ALA A 642 13.25 22.18 -1.13
N ARG A 643 14.44 21.84 -1.64
CA ARG A 643 14.61 21.42 -3.01
C ARG A 643 13.67 20.25 -3.27
N GLY A 644 13.17 19.57 -2.23
CA GLY A 644 11.98 18.73 -2.23
C GLY A 644 11.01 18.98 -1.06
N HIS A 645 9.72 18.84 -1.36
CA HIS A 645 8.58 18.93 -0.46
C HIS A 645 8.46 17.70 0.44
N CYS A 646 9.06 17.75 1.64
CA CYS A 646 8.96 16.63 2.57
C CYS A 646 7.54 16.55 3.15
N TRP A 647 6.73 15.66 2.59
CA TRP A 647 5.35 15.44 3.00
C TRP A 647 5.23 14.99 4.47
N ILE A 648 6.27 14.35 5.02
CA ILE A 648 6.32 13.93 6.44
C ILE A 648 6.32 15.17 7.36
N VAL A 649 7.10 16.19 7.01
CA VAL A 649 7.17 17.45 7.74
C VAL A 649 5.83 18.18 7.61
N GLN A 650 5.30 18.32 6.39
CA GLN A 650 4.00 18.98 6.16
C GLN A 650 2.86 18.28 6.91
N HIS A 651 2.83 16.94 6.90
CA HIS A 651 1.84 16.17 7.63
C HIS A 651 1.96 16.40 9.15
N SER A 652 3.19 16.39 9.68
CA SER A 652 3.43 16.64 11.11
C SER A 652 2.98 18.05 11.53
N ILE A 653 3.15 19.03 10.65
CA ILE A 653 2.67 20.41 10.86
C ILE A 653 1.14 20.43 10.91
N VAL A 654 0.48 19.85 9.93
CA VAL A 654 -1.00 19.84 9.86
C VAL A 654 -1.61 19.12 11.06
N VAL A 655 -1.05 17.97 11.47
CA VAL A 655 -1.56 17.22 12.64
C VAL A 655 -1.38 17.97 13.95
N ARG A 656 -0.31 18.78 14.09
CA ARG A 656 0.02 19.45 15.35
C ARG A 656 -0.57 20.84 15.47
N TYR A 657 -0.64 21.60 14.38
CA TYR A 657 -0.96 23.03 14.39
C TYR A 657 -2.26 23.39 13.66
N ALA A 658 -2.80 22.52 12.80
CA ALA A 658 -4.06 22.83 12.12
C ALA A 658 -5.27 22.51 13.01
N CYS A 659 -6.29 23.37 12.96
CA CYS A 659 -7.55 23.17 13.67
C CYS A 659 -8.46 22.15 12.96
N SER A 660 -9.65 21.91 13.49
CA SER A 660 -10.65 20.99 12.90
C SER A 660 -11.08 21.36 11.47
N LYS A 661 -10.89 22.62 11.08
CA LYS A 661 -11.15 23.13 9.71
C LYS A 661 -9.94 23.02 8.78
N LEU A 662 -8.83 22.42 9.23
CA LEU A 662 -7.55 22.30 8.50
C LEU A 662 -6.89 23.65 8.19
N THR A 663 -7.18 24.66 9.00
CA THR A 663 -6.52 25.96 8.95
C THR A 663 -5.64 26.15 10.18
N ILE A 664 -4.55 26.89 10.01
CA ILE A 664 -3.58 27.26 11.04
C ILE A 664 -3.74 28.78 11.25
N ASP A 665 -3.85 29.19 12.50
CA ASP A 665 -3.91 30.60 12.86
C ASP A 665 -2.50 31.18 13.02
N PHE A 666 -2.39 32.47 13.34
CA PHE A 666 -1.08 33.11 13.41
C PHE A 666 -0.21 32.58 14.58
N ASP A 667 -0.79 32.28 15.74
CA ASP A 667 -0.06 31.66 16.87
C ASP A 667 0.51 30.30 16.45
N GLY A 668 -0.34 29.42 15.89
CA GLY A 668 0.08 28.11 15.42
C GLY A 668 1.15 28.17 14.33
N PHE A 669 1.06 29.15 13.43
CA PHE A 669 2.07 29.37 12.39
C PHE A 669 3.43 29.76 13.00
N VAL A 670 3.45 30.74 13.91
CA VAL A 670 4.70 31.20 14.53
C VAL A 670 5.30 30.10 15.42
N ALA A 671 4.48 29.41 16.21
CA ALA A 671 4.92 28.26 17.00
C ALA A 671 5.59 27.19 16.12
N CYS A 672 4.97 26.87 14.98
CA CYS A 672 5.55 25.94 14.01
C CYS A 672 6.91 26.42 13.48
N MET A 673 7.02 27.68 13.06
CA MET A 673 8.26 28.23 12.48
C MET A 673 9.41 28.25 13.48
N ILE A 674 9.13 28.69 14.71
CA ILE A 674 10.10 28.73 15.82
C ILE A 674 10.57 27.32 16.16
N ARG A 675 9.64 26.36 16.27
CA ARG A 675 9.98 24.97 16.57
C ARG A 675 10.84 24.33 15.48
N LEU A 676 10.49 24.54 14.21
CA LEU A 676 11.30 24.05 13.10
C LEU A 676 12.71 24.64 13.14
N GLU A 677 12.83 25.96 13.33
CA GLU A 677 14.13 26.62 13.42
C GLU A 677 14.98 26.07 14.57
N THR A 678 14.38 25.88 15.75
CA THR A 678 15.04 25.29 16.92
C THR A 678 15.63 23.93 16.59
N LEU A 679 14.84 23.06 15.94
CA LEU A 679 15.28 21.72 15.56
C LEU A 679 16.42 21.73 14.54
N PHE A 680 16.39 22.63 13.55
CA PHE A 680 17.48 22.77 12.57
C PHE A 680 18.77 23.28 13.19
N LYS A 681 18.69 24.28 14.07
CA LYS A 681 19.85 24.81 14.80
C LYS A 681 20.47 23.73 15.68
N LEU A 682 19.63 23.03 16.44
CA LEU A 682 20.06 21.94 17.31
C LEU A 682 20.73 20.82 16.52
N PHE A 683 20.14 20.39 15.39
CA PHE A 683 20.73 19.38 14.53
C PHE A 683 22.11 19.81 14.01
N ARG A 684 22.24 21.05 13.50
CA ARG A 684 23.53 21.59 13.01
C ARG A 684 24.59 21.71 14.09
N LEU A 685 24.20 22.08 15.31
CA LEU A 685 25.12 22.15 16.45
C LEU A 685 25.66 20.78 16.85
N LEU A 686 24.84 19.74 16.68
CA LEU A 686 25.18 18.36 17.02
C LEU A 686 25.92 17.63 15.88
N ASP A 687 25.63 17.95 14.62
CA ASP A 687 26.26 17.41 13.40
C ASP A 687 27.60 18.11 13.09
N LYS A 688 28.57 17.95 14.01
CA LYS A 688 29.87 18.65 13.95
C LYS A 688 30.70 18.30 12.71
N ASP A 689 30.55 17.09 12.19
CA ASP A 689 31.28 16.57 11.04
C ASP A 689 30.54 16.78 9.70
N LYS A 690 29.32 17.33 9.74
CA LYS A 690 28.44 17.51 8.58
C LYS A 690 28.18 16.19 7.85
N SER A 691 28.15 15.09 8.60
CA SER A 691 27.83 13.76 8.07
C SER A 691 26.34 13.62 7.71
N GLY A 692 25.50 14.52 8.21
CA GLY A 692 24.04 14.45 8.06
C GLY A 692 23.41 13.44 9.04
N VAL A 693 24.17 12.96 10.03
CA VAL A 693 23.70 12.00 11.05
C VAL A 693 24.18 12.44 12.43
N ILE A 694 23.27 12.48 13.41
CA ILE A 694 23.60 12.76 14.82
C ILE A 694 23.44 11.50 15.67
N GLN A 695 24.34 11.32 16.65
CA GLN A 695 24.25 10.25 17.63
C GLN A 695 23.86 10.84 18.99
N LEU A 696 22.83 10.28 19.61
CA LEU A 696 22.31 10.74 20.90
C LEU A 696 22.08 9.56 21.83
N THR A 697 22.50 9.71 23.08
CA THR A 697 22.11 8.83 24.18
C THR A 697 20.63 8.99 24.52
N LEU A 698 20.05 8.02 25.24
CA LEU A 698 18.66 8.11 25.68
C LEU A 698 18.39 9.36 26.55
N ALA A 699 19.37 9.78 27.36
CA ALA A 699 19.26 10.98 28.18
C ALA A 699 19.21 12.25 27.31
N GLU A 700 20.06 12.34 26.30
CA GLU A 700 20.07 13.47 25.36
C GLU A 700 18.79 13.49 24.52
N VAL A 701 18.28 12.34 24.05
CA VAL A 701 16.98 12.29 23.35
C VAL A 701 15.84 12.84 24.21
N ARG A 702 15.84 12.57 25.52
CA ARG A 702 14.84 13.14 26.44
C ARG A 702 15.01 14.66 26.56
N LEU A 703 16.24 15.14 26.64
CA LEU A 703 16.55 16.57 26.73
C LEU A 703 16.15 17.33 25.45
N VAL A 704 16.43 16.75 24.28
CA VAL A 704 16.00 17.27 22.97
C VAL A 704 14.47 17.28 22.84
N ARG A 705 13.76 16.31 23.43
CA ARG A 705 12.28 16.27 23.42
C ARG A 705 11.63 17.29 24.36
N LEU A 706 12.34 17.75 25.37
CA LEU A 706 11.88 18.78 26.31
C LEU A 706 11.99 20.19 25.70
N LYS A 707 12.86 20.36 24.69
CA LYS A 707 12.91 21.52 23.79
C LYS A 707 11.92 21.30 22.62
#